data_AF-A0A7T0RQ58-F1
#
_entry.id   AF-A0A7T0RQ58-F1
#
_cell.length_a   1.000
_cell.length_b   1.000
_cell.length_c   1.000
_cell.angle_alpha   90.00
_cell.angle_beta   90.00
_cell.angle_gamma   90.00
#
_symmetry.space_group_name_H-M   'P 1'
#
loop_
_entity.id
_entity.type
_entity.pdbx_description
1 polymer ?
#
loop_
_entity_poly.entity_id
_entity_poly.type
_entity_poly.pdbx_seq_one_letter_code
_entity_poly.pdbx_strand_id
1 'polypeptide(L)'
;MRKLILSSSVALALGLTGCGGSDDTLSDIQAETEVQTPFSRIVFDPSSGDLNIPNDLLMLPGDDGFFDYTLNIPVDDATDFSDPQNALNVLDGWSTQHPFAINVETPAGVSLDESTLSAGIMLFEATLGLDQSDADCAQVSIPSAGCKLGDQLTYGVDFVLSLADDDTVTVVPLKPLKSGQGYMLVMTTGLKDTSGKSVQGSTSWDLTRQDIDTLPLSSDDQLLLQGIVNSLVDPVIAQGYAREDITYVSAFTTQSVGVALNTIKKVMVSDFAQAFAAGEATAAQELPIIVVGDSAAPTAMERLELVDEATVDGAVQLGIASLPEGSEQTIAFIEATDFSSLQTCAGLSATASGQMSAEWGALNEFATAVASGIYTQVAPFCAVQHYEGTISLPYFLGTPSAENPEAPVNEFWTAACDSGIVLASASDEVLSSATPGPNHEFCSGIGLADLRVNGEMLDSARNITKFNPYPQPKGGNDGNETLDVQVTVPDVAVAASLGVTLTMPEAGWPVVILAHGITSKKEDMLAISGALSLAGVATIAIDQPLHGSRGYDLTGDGVDDINATDVSATHYMNLASLPTARDNLRQSVSDLLGLRLGINAVVDATTTQGVKFDTSRVSIMGVSLGAITGGNFAAVANTTMGDELAALDSMFAIKEASLESPGGGLAQFLLESPAFGPLIKGLLLSSASEEFVALLVQLYGDTSDLTEEQLVAAVTAFMDALTDEQTAEVEAVFSEFAFAAQTMMDAGDPTNYAETLGATTPVHMMTVVGDGGDENLPDQVIPVSTALPLSGQLPLASTIGLEQVTTTKADTQPVSGLVLFNSGAHASSLSPASNADVTTEMQKEVAAYIASDATVINISDESVVAN
;
A
#
# COMPACT_ATOMS: atom_id res chain seq x y z
N MET A 1 -52.78 17.41 0.55
CA MET A 1 -53.96 18.27 0.75
C MET A 1 -53.50 19.64 1.24
N ARG A 2 -53.85 20.68 0.48
CA ARG A 2 -53.91 22.13 0.79
C ARG A 2 -53.44 22.59 2.19
N LYS A 3 -52.36 23.39 2.21
CA LYS A 3 -52.34 24.83 2.60
C LYS A 3 -50.89 25.27 2.89
N LEU A 4 -50.30 26.06 2.01
CA LEU A 4 -49.25 27.07 2.28
C LEU A 4 -49.04 27.91 1.01
N ILE A 5 -50.04 28.73 0.69
CA ILE A 5 -49.93 29.89 -0.20
C ILE A 5 -50.69 30.99 0.54
N LEU A 6 -50.01 31.87 1.26
CA LEU A 6 -50.52 33.14 1.81
C LEU A 6 -49.39 33.87 2.57
N SER A 7 -48.38 34.36 1.85
CA SER A 7 -47.37 35.28 2.41
C SER A 7 -47.03 36.47 1.49
N SER A 8 -47.75 36.67 0.37
CA SER A 8 -47.35 37.62 -0.68
C SER A 8 -48.28 38.84 -0.81
N SER A 9 -48.92 39.33 0.26
CA SER A 9 -49.99 40.36 0.10
C SER A 9 -50.08 41.46 1.16
N VAL A 10 -49.03 41.78 1.94
CA VAL A 10 -49.12 42.87 2.96
C VAL A 10 -48.08 43.99 2.80
N ALA A 11 -47.22 43.97 1.78
CA ALA A 11 -46.24 45.06 1.55
C ALA A 11 -46.66 46.12 0.51
N LEU A 12 -47.94 46.19 0.12
CA LEU A 12 -48.42 47.05 -0.99
C LEU A 12 -49.41 48.16 -0.58
N ALA A 13 -49.48 48.56 0.70
CA ALA A 13 -50.51 49.51 1.16
C ALA A 13 -50.01 50.76 1.91
N LEU A 14 -48.71 51.02 2.07
CA LEU A 14 -48.22 52.24 2.75
C LEU A 14 -46.98 52.81 2.06
N GLY A 15 -47.18 53.48 0.92
CA GLY A 15 -46.09 54.18 0.22
C GLY A 15 -46.51 55.10 -0.93
N LEU A 16 -47.80 55.43 -1.07
CA LEU A 16 -48.30 56.31 -2.14
C LEU A 16 -48.72 57.68 -1.60
N THR A 17 -47.73 58.48 -1.19
CA THR A 17 -47.82 59.96 -1.24
C THR A 17 -46.41 60.53 -1.26
N GLY A 18 -45.87 60.88 -2.44
CA GLY A 18 -44.69 61.76 -2.50
C GLY A 18 -43.66 61.55 -3.61
N CYS A 19 -44.07 61.53 -4.88
CA CYS A 19 -43.40 62.27 -5.97
C CYS A 19 -44.15 62.00 -7.27
N GLY A 20 -44.69 63.07 -7.87
CA GLY A 20 -45.23 63.01 -9.22
C GLY A 20 -44.12 63.23 -10.24
N GLY A 21 -44.16 62.46 -11.33
CA GLY A 21 -43.52 62.81 -12.59
C GLY A 21 -42.56 61.77 -13.17
N SER A 22 -43.06 60.62 -13.60
CA SER A 22 -42.58 59.93 -14.80
C SER A 22 -43.70 59.03 -15.36
N ASP A 23 -43.82 58.96 -16.68
CA ASP A 23 -44.84 58.24 -17.45
C ASP A 23 -44.47 56.75 -17.63
N ASP A 24 -43.82 56.13 -16.64
CA ASP A 24 -43.35 54.75 -16.77
C ASP A 24 -44.51 53.77 -16.50
N THR A 25 -44.84 52.94 -17.49
CA THR A 25 -45.85 51.90 -17.34
C THR A 25 -45.32 50.72 -16.51
N LEU A 26 -46.19 49.89 -15.94
CA LEU A 26 -45.76 48.65 -15.24
C LEU A 26 -44.90 47.74 -16.14
N SER A 27 -45.15 47.79 -17.45
CA SER A 27 -44.36 47.15 -18.51
C SER A 27 -42.97 47.77 -18.70
N ASP A 28 -42.81 49.08 -18.49
CA ASP A 28 -41.51 49.74 -18.56
C ASP A 28 -40.68 49.43 -17.31
N ILE A 29 -41.32 49.38 -16.13
CA ILE A 29 -40.68 48.92 -14.89
C ILE A 29 -40.24 47.45 -15.02
N GLN A 30 -41.08 46.56 -15.57
CA GLN A 30 -40.69 45.15 -15.79
C GLN A 30 -39.61 44.97 -16.88
N ALA A 31 -39.49 45.89 -17.84
CA ALA A 31 -38.45 45.87 -18.86
C ALA A 31 -37.12 46.48 -18.37
N GLU A 32 -37.17 47.39 -17.41
CA GLU A 32 -35.98 48.02 -16.78
C GLU A 32 -35.55 47.35 -15.46
N THR A 33 -36.37 46.48 -14.87
CA THR A 33 -35.96 45.67 -13.72
C THR A 33 -35.17 44.47 -14.23
N GLU A 34 -33.85 44.56 -14.21
CA GLU A 34 -32.97 43.41 -14.44
C GLU A 34 -33.37 42.29 -13.48
N VAL A 35 -33.82 41.15 -14.02
CA VAL A 35 -34.08 39.96 -13.20
C VAL A 35 -32.75 39.49 -12.66
N GLN A 36 -32.44 39.86 -11.41
CA GLN A 36 -31.26 39.38 -10.70
C GLN A 36 -31.41 37.88 -10.48
N THR A 37 -30.86 37.07 -11.40
CA THR A 37 -30.75 35.64 -11.19
C THR A 37 -29.64 35.38 -10.17
N PRO A 38 -29.77 34.36 -9.30
CA PRO A 38 -28.75 34.06 -8.31
C PRO A 38 -27.41 33.70 -8.98
N PHE A 39 -26.32 33.82 -8.21
CA PHE A 39 -24.98 33.38 -8.63
C PHE A 39 -24.75 31.94 -8.15
N SER A 40 -24.01 31.16 -8.92
CA SER A 40 -23.38 29.95 -8.41
C SER A 40 -22.32 30.31 -7.37
N ARG A 41 -22.24 29.58 -6.26
CA ARG A 41 -21.36 29.90 -5.13
C ARG A 41 -20.61 28.68 -4.63
N ILE A 42 -19.32 28.83 -4.36
CA ILE A 42 -18.52 27.77 -3.73
C ILE A 42 -19.11 27.38 -2.38
N VAL A 43 -19.10 26.07 -2.06
CA VAL A 43 -19.43 25.59 -0.71
C VAL A 43 -18.30 25.97 0.25
N PHE A 44 -18.62 26.83 1.22
CA PHE A 44 -17.73 27.21 2.33
C PHE A 44 -18.58 27.79 3.46
N ASP A 45 -18.93 26.98 4.44
CA ASP A 45 -19.53 27.39 5.70
C ASP A 45 -18.95 26.55 6.86
N PRO A 46 -17.75 26.92 7.37
CA PRO A 46 -17.14 26.22 8.50
C PRO A 46 -18.04 26.11 9.73
N SER A 47 -19.01 27.01 9.91
CA SER A 47 -19.90 27.00 11.08
C SER A 47 -20.97 25.92 11.04
N SER A 48 -21.30 25.45 9.84
CA SER A 48 -22.22 24.33 9.57
C SER A 48 -21.48 23.02 9.30
N GLY A 49 -20.14 23.04 9.23
CA GLY A 49 -19.34 21.90 8.80
C GLY A 49 -19.26 21.73 7.27
N ASP A 50 -19.83 22.64 6.49
CA ASP A 50 -19.86 22.55 5.04
C ASP A 50 -18.55 23.05 4.43
N LEU A 51 -17.60 22.14 4.25
CA LEU A 51 -16.28 22.42 3.67
C LEU A 51 -15.95 21.45 2.54
N ASN A 52 -15.40 21.99 1.46
CA ASN A 52 -14.74 21.17 0.45
C ASN A 52 -13.46 20.57 1.04
N ILE A 53 -13.30 19.26 0.94
CA ILE A 53 -12.09 18.52 1.32
C ILE A 53 -11.25 18.21 0.07
N PRO A 54 -9.91 18.17 0.17
CA PRO A 54 -9.10 18.36 1.37
C PRO A 54 -9.01 19.82 1.84
N ASN A 55 -8.94 20.03 3.16
CA ASN A 55 -8.87 21.35 3.77
C ASN A 55 -8.26 21.32 5.19
N ASP A 56 -7.14 22.02 5.40
CA ASP A 56 -6.42 22.04 6.68
C ASP A 56 -7.11 22.91 7.75
N LEU A 57 -8.23 23.58 7.45
CA LEU A 57 -9.10 24.07 8.52
C LEU A 57 -9.57 22.93 9.43
N LEU A 58 -9.65 21.71 8.89
CA LEU A 58 -9.93 20.48 9.64
C LEU A 58 -8.70 19.95 10.39
N MET A 59 -7.57 20.66 10.45
CA MET A 59 -6.45 20.35 11.36
C MET A 59 -6.40 21.30 12.56
N LEU A 60 -7.29 22.28 12.63
CA LEU A 60 -7.29 23.21 13.76
C LEU A 60 -7.66 22.48 15.06
N PRO A 61 -7.03 22.83 16.20
CA PRO A 61 -7.38 22.25 17.49
C PRO A 61 -8.85 22.47 17.81
N GLY A 62 -9.47 21.47 18.43
CA GLY A 62 -10.83 21.57 18.95
C GLY A 62 -10.92 22.44 20.21
N ASP A 63 -12.10 22.48 20.82
CA ASP A 63 -12.40 23.27 22.02
C ASP A 63 -11.53 22.89 23.24
N ASP A 64 -10.96 21.68 23.25
CA ASP A 64 -10.05 21.21 24.31
C ASP A 64 -8.61 21.73 24.15
N GLY A 65 -8.30 22.32 22.98
CA GLY A 65 -6.98 22.84 22.64
C GLY A 65 -5.92 21.78 22.36
N PHE A 66 -6.28 20.50 22.27
CA PHE A 66 -5.33 19.43 21.95
C PHE A 66 -4.94 19.50 20.47
N PHE A 67 -3.64 19.36 20.19
CA PHE A 67 -3.10 19.38 18.84
C PHE A 67 -1.81 18.57 18.76
N ASP A 68 -1.84 17.48 18.01
CA ASP A 68 -0.73 16.58 17.73
C ASP A 68 -0.32 16.57 16.24
N TYR A 69 -0.88 17.51 15.46
CA TYR A 69 -0.70 17.67 14.02
C TYR A 69 -1.49 16.69 13.15
N THR A 70 -2.56 16.07 13.66
CA THR A 70 -3.47 15.27 12.83
C THR A 70 -4.70 16.04 12.34
N LEU A 71 -5.45 15.41 11.44
CA LEU A 71 -6.81 15.80 11.08
C LEU A 71 -7.74 15.71 12.32
N ASN A 72 -8.71 16.60 12.36
CA ASN A 72 -9.71 16.80 13.41
C ASN A 72 -11.09 17.03 12.78
N ILE A 73 -11.50 16.07 11.94
CA ILE A 73 -12.79 16.02 11.26
C ILE A 73 -13.87 15.73 12.31
N PRO A 74 -14.94 16.56 12.39
CA PRO A 74 -16.07 16.27 13.26
C PRO A 74 -16.76 14.97 12.87
N VAL A 75 -16.90 14.06 13.82
CA VAL A 75 -17.55 12.74 13.64
C VAL A 75 -18.51 12.45 14.79
N ASP A 76 -19.49 11.58 14.54
CA ASP A 76 -20.51 11.22 15.54
C ASP A 76 -19.94 10.40 16.70
N ASP A 77 -19.00 9.49 16.42
CA ASP A 77 -18.30 8.67 17.41
C ASP A 77 -16.80 8.61 17.12
N ALA A 78 -16.02 9.37 17.89
CA ALA A 78 -14.55 9.41 17.75
C ALA A 78 -13.85 8.11 18.18
N THR A 79 -14.57 7.13 18.72
CA THR A 79 -14.02 5.81 19.10
C THR A 79 -14.26 4.72 18.06
N ASP A 80 -15.10 4.98 17.05
CA ASP A 80 -15.39 4.04 15.97
C ASP A 80 -14.43 4.24 14.80
N PHE A 81 -13.39 3.41 14.71
CA PHE A 81 -12.44 3.45 13.59
C PHE A 81 -12.90 2.65 12.36
N SER A 82 -14.09 2.03 12.41
CA SER A 82 -14.73 1.46 11.22
C SER A 82 -15.45 2.51 10.37
N ASP A 83 -15.76 3.67 10.96
CA ASP A 83 -16.13 4.88 10.21
C ASP A 83 -14.90 5.43 9.46
N PRO A 84 -14.91 5.42 8.11
CA PRO A 84 -13.79 5.90 7.32
C PRO A 84 -13.45 7.37 7.58
N GLN A 85 -14.41 8.22 7.96
CA GLN A 85 -14.14 9.63 8.27
C GLN A 85 -13.38 9.77 9.59
N ASN A 86 -13.80 9.05 10.64
CA ASN A 86 -13.06 9.05 11.90
C ASN A 86 -11.68 8.41 11.75
N ALA A 87 -11.54 7.38 10.91
CA ALA A 87 -10.24 6.78 10.62
C ALA A 87 -9.23 7.81 10.10
N LEU A 88 -9.64 8.80 9.30
CA LEU A 88 -8.74 9.85 8.81
C LEU A 88 -8.15 10.74 9.93
N ASN A 89 -8.80 10.84 11.10
CA ASN A 89 -8.33 11.69 12.21
C ASN A 89 -7.00 11.26 12.84
N VAL A 90 -6.47 10.08 12.48
CA VAL A 90 -5.13 9.63 12.90
C VAL A 90 -4.02 10.05 11.92
N LEU A 91 -4.35 10.73 10.83
CA LEU A 91 -3.42 11.12 9.77
C LEU A 91 -2.93 12.55 9.94
N ASP A 92 -1.68 12.81 9.55
CA ASP A 92 -1.06 14.13 9.57
C ASP A 92 -1.18 14.90 8.24
N GLY A 93 -2.10 14.47 7.37
CA GLY A 93 -2.39 15.12 6.10
C GLY A 93 -3.36 14.30 5.23
N TRP A 94 -3.62 14.83 4.03
CA TRP A 94 -4.52 14.28 3.02
C TRP A 94 -3.80 13.41 2.00
N SER A 95 -4.57 12.83 1.07
CA SER A 95 -4.02 11.96 0.04
C SER A 95 -3.04 12.70 -0.88
N THR A 96 -1.99 11.97 -1.26
CA THR A 96 -0.98 12.33 -2.25
C THR A 96 -1.43 12.09 -3.69
N GLN A 97 -2.43 11.24 -3.93
CA GLN A 97 -2.72 10.72 -5.28
C GLN A 97 -4.20 10.55 -5.60
N HIS A 98 -5.09 10.45 -4.59
CA HIS A 98 -6.49 10.23 -4.85
C HIS A 98 -7.18 11.52 -5.36
N PRO A 99 -8.09 11.42 -6.34
CA PRO A 99 -8.90 12.56 -6.76
C PRO A 99 -9.71 13.16 -5.60
N PHE A 100 -10.04 14.43 -5.70
CA PHE A 100 -10.93 15.08 -4.75
C PHE A 100 -11.91 16.01 -5.45
N ALA A 101 -13.02 16.30 -4.76
CA ALA A 101 -14.13 17.05 -5.32
C ALA A 101 -14.21 18.47 -4.74
N ILE A 102 -14.71 19.40 -5.57
CA ILE A 102 -15.03 20.77 -5.19
C ILE A 102 -16.49 21.01 -5.54
N ASN A 103 -17.31 21.13 -4.51
CA ASN A 103 -18.74 21.34 -4.62
C ASN A 103 -19.06 22.84 -4.72
N VAL A 104 -19.90 23.19 -5.69
CA VAL A 104 -20.45 24.53 -5.90
C VAL A 104 -21.97 24.44 -5.77
N GLU A 105 -22.62 25.40 -5.12
CA GLU A 105 -24.07 25.52 -5.17
C GLU A 105 -24.47 26.26 -6.44
N THR A 106 -25.24 25.61 -7.32
CA THR A 106 -25.74 26.23 -8.57
C THR A 106 -27.24 26.58 -8.50
N PRO A 107 -27.69 27.66 -9.17
CA PRO A 107 -29.10 27.90 -9.39
C PRO A 107 -29.77 26.77 -10.18
N ALA A 108 -31.05 26.50 -9.91
CA ALA A 108 -31.80 25.49 -10.65
C ALA A 108 -31.76 25.70 -12.18
N GLY A 109 -31.31 24.68 -12.91
CA GLY A 109 -31.17 24.69 -14.37
C GLY A 109 -29.92 25.42 -14.88
N VAL A 110 -28.96 25.70 -14.00
CA VAL A 110 -27.62 26.21 -14.32
C VAL A 110 -26.61 25.14 -13.89
N SER A 111 -25.55 24.98 -14.68
CA SER A 111 -24.44 24.06 -14.41
C SER A 111 -23.13 24.83 -14.49
N LEU A 112 -22.02 24.24 -14.10
CA LEU A 112 -20.69 24.80 -14.35
C LEU A 112 -20.32 24.74 -15.85
N ASP A 113 -19.59 25.75 -16.34
CA ASP A 113 -19.04 25.74 -17.71
C ASP A 113 -17.67 25.06 -17.69
N GLU A 114 -17.66 23.78 -18.10
CA GLU A 114 -16.48 22.92 -18.16
C GLU A 114 -15.30 23.57 -18.93
N SER A 115 -15.57 24.38 -19.95
CA SER A 115 -14.52 25.04 -20.74
C SER A 115 -13.75 26.11 -19.99
N THR A 116 -14.23 26.52 -18.82
CA THR A 116 -13.64 27.55 -17.97
C THR A 116 -12.90 27.01 -16.75
N LEU A 117 -12.92 25.70 -16.52
CA LEU A 117 -12.32 25.07 -15.32
C LEU A 117 -10.85 25.46 -15.15
N SER A 118 -10.00 25.23 -16.16
CA SER A 118 -8.55 25.50 -16.08
C SER A 118 -8.19 26.99 -16.10
N ALA A 119 -9.12 27.85 -16.50
CA ALA A 119 -8.95 29.30 -16.39
C ALA A 119 -9.35 29.83 -15.00
N GLY A 120 -10.25 29.11 -14.32
CA GLY A 120 -10.83 29.51 -13.05
C GLY A 120 -10.20 28.85 -11.82
N ILE A 121 -9.63 27.66 -11.97
CA ILE A 121 -9.12 26.81 -10.88
C ILE A 121 -7.65 26.51 -11.12
N MET A 122 -6.83 26.81 -10.12
CA MET A 122 -5.39 26.61 -10.13
C MET A 122 -4.95 25.90 -8.86
N LEU A 123 -3.87 25.12 -8.96
CA LEU A 123 -3.26 24.44 -7.82
C LEU A 123 -1.81 24.88 -7.71
N PHE A 124 -1.38 25.22 -6.50
CA PHE A 124 -0.03 25.68 -6.22
C PHE A 124 0.57 24.84 -5.09
N GLU A 125 1.88 24.60 -5.17
CA GLU A 125 2.64 24.27 -3.97
C GLU A 125 2.59 25.45 -3.00
N ALA A 126 2.64 25.17 -1.70
CA ALA A 126 2.58 26.18 -0.66
C ALA A 126 3.42 25.76 0.55
N THR A 127 4.10 26.74 1.15
CA THR A 127 4.65 26.58 2.50
C THR A 127 3.61 27.07 3.48
N LEU A 128 3.16 26.19 4.36
CA LEU A 128 2.14 26.49 5.37
C LEU A 128 2.80 26.76 6.74
N GLY A 129 2.00 27.13 7.74
CA GLY A 129 2.51 27.36 9.09
C GLY A 129 3.10 26.11 9.73
N LEU A 130 3.97 26.30 10.71
CA LEU A 130 4.73 25.24 11.40
C LEU A 130 5.69 24.44 10.50
N ASP A 131 5.85 24.79 9.22
CA ASP A 131 6.82 24.15 8.34
C ASP A 131 8.25 24.47 8.78
N GLN A 132 8.93 23.47 9.34
CA GLN A 132 10.29 23.59 9.88
C GLN A 132 11.36 23.78 8.81
N SER A 133 11.04 23.54 7.54
CA SER A 133 11.99 23.73 6.42
C SER A 133 12.18 25.21 6.07
N ASP A 134 11.25 26.09 6.47
CA ASP A 134 11.30 27.52 6.23
C ASP A 134 11.26 28.32 7.54
N ALA A 135 12.30 29.12 7.80
CA ALA A 135 12.46 29.83 9.07
C ALA A 135 11.36 30.87 9.36
N ASP A 136 10.75 31.47 8.33
CA ASP A 136 9.66 32.43 8.53
C ASP A 136 8.36 31.69 8.85
N CYS A 137 8.09 30.61 8.12
CA CYS A 137 6.86 29.83 8.25
C CYS A 137 6.84 28.94 9.49
N ALA A 138 8.01 28.48 9.96
CA ALA A 138 8.16 27.75 11.21
C ALA A 138 7.67 28.53 12.44
N GLN A 139 7.65 29.87 12.38
CA GLN A 139 7.17 30.74 13.46
C GLN A 139 5.67 31.00 13.41
N VAL A 140 4.99 30.63 12.32
CA VAL A 140 3.54 30.77 12.18
C VAL A 140 2.90 29.60 12.92
N SER A 141 2.22 29.90 14.03
CA SER A 141 1.70 28.90 14.96
C SER A 141 0.46 28.14 14.47
N ILE A 142 -0.18 28.62 13.40
CA ILE A 142 -1.38 27.99 12.83
C ILE A 142 -0.94 27.11 11.66
N PRO A 143 -1.11 25.77 11.72
CA PRO A 143 -0.64 24.85 10.68
C PRO A 143 -1.21 25.18 9.29
N SER A 144 -2.49 25.52 9.23
CA SER A 144 -3.22 25.78 7.98
C SER A 144 -3.00 27.19 7.41
N ALA A 145 -2.21 28.04 8.05
CA ALA A 145 -1.97 29.39 7.57
C ALA A 145 -1.09 29.39 6.32
N GLY A 146 -1.53 30.12 5.28
CA GLY A 146 -0.81 30.27 4.02
C GLY A 146 0.38 31.18 4.20
N CYS A 147 1.56 30.62 4.50
CA CYS A 147 2.73 31.44 4.74
C CYS A 147 3.34 31.96 3.43
N LYS A 148 3.60 31.06 2.47
CA LYS A 148 4.19 31.39 1.15
C LYS A 148 3.51 30.57 0.05
N LEU A 149 3.22 31.22 -1.08
CA LEU A 149 2.78 30.54 -2.31
C LEU A 149 4.02 30.13 -3.12
N GLY A 150 4.09 28.86 -3.49
CA GLY A 150 5.15 28.26 -4.29
C GLY A 150 4.80 28.17 -5.77
N ASP A 151 5.36 27.17 -6.44
CA ASP A 151 5.18 26.95 -7.87
C ASP A 151 3.75 26.51 -8.21
N GLN A 152 3.22 27.00 -9.33
CA GLN A 152 1.94 26.56 -9.86
C GLN A 152 2.09 25.21 -10.55
N LEU A 153 1.22 24.25 -10.21
CA LEU A 153 1.12 22.98 -10.92
C LEU A 153 0.54 23.18 -12.32
N THR A 154 0.99 22.37 -13.26
CA THR A 154 0.64 22.50 -14.67
C THR A 154 -0.59 21.67 -15.03
N TYR A 155 -1.69 22.34 -15.40
CA TYR A 155 -2.89 21.67 -15.91
C TYR A 155 -2.58 20.82 -17.16
N GLY A 156 -3.10 19.59 -17.19
CA GLY A 156 -2.86 18.60 -18.25
C GLY A 156 -1.50 17.88 -18.16
N VAL A 157 -0.70 18.18 -17.15
CA VAL A 157 0.60 17.52 -16.89
C VAL A 157 0.66 16.97 -15.47
N ASP A 158 0.32 17.79 -14.47
CA ASP A 158 0.37 17.42 -13.05
C ASP A 158 -1.03 17.07 -12.52
N PHE A 159 -2.08 17.68 -13.07
CA PHE A 159 -3.47 17.36 -12.76
C PHE A 159 -4.41 17.71 -13.91
N VAL A 160 -5.61 17.13 -13.92
CA VAL A 160 -6.73 17.51 -14.79
C VAL A 160 -7.97 17.85 -13.95
N LEU A 161 -8.92 18.53 -14.59
CA LEU A 161 -10.19 18.94 -14.03
C LEU A 161 -11.31 18.41 -14.92
N SER A 162 -12.36 17.90 -14.33
CA SER A 162 -13.59 17.48 -15.00
C SER A 162 -14.79 17.81 -14.14
N LEU A 163 -15.99 17.80 -14.72
CA LEU A 163 -17.23 17.86 -13.97
C LEU A 163 -17.69 16.42 -13.64
N ALA A 164 -17.98 16.15 -12.37
CA ALA A 164 -18.65 14.91 -11.97
C ALA A 164 -20.14 14.96 -12.29
N ASP A 165 -20.75 16.14 -12.12
CA ASP A 165 -22.15 16.45 -12.40
C ASP A 165 -22.31 17.96 -12.73
N ASP A 166 -23.52 18.51 -12.57
CA ASP A 166 -23.81 19.90 -12.92
C ASP A 166 -23.04 20.92 -12.06
N ASP A 167 -22.61 20.57 -10.85
CA ASP A 167 -22.08 21.53 -9.87
C ASP A 167 -20.87 21.07 -9.05
N THR A 168 -20.35 19.88 -9.35
CA THR A 168 -19.17 19.30 -8.71
C THR A 168 -18.00 19.21 -9.68
N VAL A 169 -16.86 19.83 -9.31
CA VAL A 169 -15.59 19.72 -10.05
C VAL A 169 -14.73 18.64 -9.42
N THR A 170 -14.23 17.69 -10.21
CA THR A 170 -13.21 16.73 -9.78
C THR A 170 -11.82 17.25 -10.13
N VAL A 171 -10.90 17.22 -9.17
CA VAL A 171 -9.47 17.43 -9.36
C VAL A 171 -8.79 16.07 -9.35
N VAL A 172 -8.14 15.71 -10.45
CA VAL A 172 -7.50 14.41 -10.63
C VAL A 172 -5.99 14.60 -10.80
N PRO A 173 -5.16 14.23 -9.80
CA PRO A 173 -3.71 14.19 -9.96
C PRO A 173 -3.29 13.24 -11.09
N LEU A 174 -2.35 13.68 -11.92
CA LEU A 174 -1.70 12.85 -12.96
C LEU A 174 -0.31 12.37 -12.53
N LYS A 175 0.18 12.89 -11.41
CA LYS A 175 1.37 12.47 -10.70
C LYS A 175 1.09 12.50 -9.20
N PRO A 176 1.79 11.69 -8.40
CA PRO A 176 1.72 11.81 -6.96
C PRO A 176 2.16 13.21 -6.53
N LEU A 177 1.37 13.86 -5.70
CA LEU A 177 1.76 15.08 -5.01
C LEU A 177 2.90 14.76 -4.03
N LYS A 178 3.83 15.69 -3.86
CA LYS A 178 4.93 15.56 -2.89
C LYS A 178 4.39 15.23 -1.50
N SER A 179 5.05 14.32 -0.80
CA SER A 179 4.78 13.93 0.59
C SER A 179 5.10 15.08 1.57
N GLY A 180 4.26 15.25 2.61
CA GLY A 180 4.44 16.23 3.68
C GLY A 180 4.40 17.70 3.23
N GLN A 181 3.85 17.96 2.03
CA GLN A 181 3.90 19.25 1.35
C GLN A 181 2.54 19.95 1.44
N GLY A 182 2.57 21.26 1.70
CA GLY A 182 1.39 22.11 1.60
C GLY A 182 1.05 22.46 0.16
N TYR A 183 -0.24 22.57 -0.14
CA TYR A 183 -0.79 23.02 -1.40
C TYR A 183 -1.89 24.05 -1.16
N MET A 184 -2.07 24.96 -2.12
CA MET A 184 -3.20 25.87 -2.18
C MET A 184 -3.97 25.71 -3.48
N LEU A 185 -5.23 25.31 -3.38
CA LEU A 185 -6.19 25.38 -4.48
C LEU A 185 -6.80 26.77 -4.51
N VAL A 186 -6.64 27.47 -5.62
CA VAL A 186 -7.12 28.85 -5.81
C VAL A 186 -8.20 28.84 -6.89
N MET A 187 -9.39 29.32 -6.54
CA MET A 187 -10.46 29.60 -7.49
C MET A 187 -10.64 31.10 -7.70
N THR A 188 -10.97 31.47 -8.92
CA THR A 188 -11.16 32.86 -9.31
C THR A 188 -12.48 33.09 -10.04
N THR A 189 -12.79 34.36 -10.30
CA THR A 189 -13.89 34.78 -11.19
C THR A 189 -13.72 34.29 -12.65
N GLY A 190 -12.59 33.67 -12.99
CA GLY A 190 -12.37 32.97 -14.25
C GLY A 190 -13.27 31.75 -14.43
N LEU A 191 -13.68 31.08 -13.33
CA LEU A 191 -14.62 29.97 -13.38
C LEU A 191 -16.04 30.51 -13.62
N LYS A 192 -16.75 29.94 -14.60
CA LYS A 192 -18.09 30.38 -14.97
C LYS A 192 -19.11 29.25 -14.88
N ASP A 193 -20.36 29.67 -14.77
CA ASP A 193 -21.53 28.83 -15.00
C ASP A 193 -22.00 28.90 -16.46
N THR A 194 -22.93 28.01 -16.84
CA THR A 194 -23.52 27.93 -18.18
C THR A 194 -24.37 29.16 -18.54
N SER A 195 -24.68 30.04 -17.58
CA SER A 195 -25.30 31.34 -17.84
C SER A 195 -24.27 32.43 -18.19
N GLY A 196 -22.98 32.12 -18.11
CA GLY A 196 -21.86 33.00 -18.40
C GLY A 196 -21.43 33.87 -17.22
N LYS A 197 -22.00 33.66 -16.02
CA LYS A 197 -21.61 34.38 -14.81
C LYS A 197 -20.45 33.69 -14.12
N SER A 198 -19.61 34.48 -13.46
CA SER A 198 -18.54 33.95 -12.63
C SER A 198 -19.10 33.28 -11.37
N VAL A 199 -18.59 32.10 -11.04
CA VAL A 199 -18.82 31.47 -9.72
C VAL A 199 -18.27 32.39 -8.64
N GLN A 200 -19.07 32.69 -7.62
CA GLN A 200 -18.71 33.61 -6.53
C GLN A 200 -18.29 32.84 -5.27
N GLY A 201 -17.66 33.55 -4.34
CA GLY A 201 -17.47 33.04 -2.97
C GLY A 201 -18.80 32.70 -2.30
N SER A 202 -18.79 31.86 -1.27
CA SER A 202 -19.93 31.77 -0.35
C SER A 202 -20.10 33.11 0.38
N THR A 203 -21.25 33.33 1.03
CA THR A 203 -21.41 34.52 1.86
C THR A 203 -20.41 34.55 3.02
N SER A 204 -20.09 33.40 3.59
CA SER A 204 -19.10 33.27 4.67
C SER A 204 -17.69 33.57 4.15
N TRP A 205 -17.34 33.07 2.96
CA TRP A 205 -16.08 33.37 2.29
C TRP A 205 -15.95 34.87 1.96
N ASP A 206 -16.98 35.47 1.38
CA ASP A 206 -17.00 36.91 1.04
C ASP A 206 -16.85 37.81 2.27
N LEU A 207 -17.27 37.34 3.45
CA LEU A 207 -17.06 38.03 4.73
C LEU A 207 -15.62 37.87 5.23
N THR A 208 -15.10 36.64 5.26
CA THR A 208 -13.79 36.33 5.85
C THR A 208 -12.61 36.69 4.95
N ARG A 209 -12.80 36.81 3.63
CA ARG A 209 -11.75 37.29 2.71
C ARG A 209 -11.54 38.80 2.73
N GLN A 210 -12.37 39.57 3.43
CA GLN A 210 -12.17 41.02 3.54
C GLN A 210 -10.88 41.30 4.29
N ASP A 211 -10.20 42.38 3.90
CA ASP A 211 -8.95 42.82 4.53
C ASP A 211 -9.18 43.10 6.01
N ILE A 212 -8.55 42.27 6.84
CA ILE A 212 -8.69 42.29 8.31
C ILE A 212 -8.27 43.63 8.93
N ASP A 213 -7.34 44.36 8.32
CA ASP A 213 -6.87 45.66 8.83
C ASP A 213 -7.89 46.78 8.59
N THR A 214 -8.78 46.59 7.62
CA THR A 214 -9.77 47.62 7.23
C THR A 214 -11.20 47.26 7.65
N LEU A 215 -11.55 45.98 7.64
CA LEU A 215 -12.88 45.44 7.91
C LEU A 215 -12.80 44.23 8.85
N PRO A 216 -12.31 44.39 10.10
CA PRO A 216 -12.22 43.30 11.04
C PRO A 216 -13.62 42.81 11.46
N LEU A 217 -13.81 41.50 11.47
CA LEU A 217 -15.02 40.86 11.99
C LEU A 217 -15.09 40.96 13.53
N SER A 218 -16.30 40.85 14.06
CA SER A 218 -16.58 41.28 15.44
C SER A 218 -16.42 40.21 16.52
N SER A 219 -16.63 38.93 16.21
CA SER A 219 -16.40 37.86 17.19
C SER A 219 -14.99 37.29 17.06
N ASP A 220 -14.45 36.77 18.16
CA ASP A 220 -13.09 36.23 18.19
C ASP A 220 -12.92 35.07 17.18
N ASP A 221 -13.90 34.16 17.11
CA ASP A 221 -13.87 33.03 16.15
C ASP A 221 -13.93 33.51 14.69
N GLN A 222 -14.75 34.54 14.40
CA GLN A 222 -14.84 35.13 13.07
C GLN A 222 -13.56 35.86 12.69
N LEU A 223 -12.93 36.55 13.66
CA LEU A 223 -11.68 37.26 13.46
C LEU A 223 -10.51 36.29 13.26
N LEU A 224 -10.50 35.15 13.99
CA LEU A 224 -9.54 34.06 13.79
C LEU A 224 -9.69 33.48 12.38
N LEU A 225 -10.90 33.10 11.97
CA LEU A 225 -11.17 32.57 10.64
C LEU A 225 -10.82 33.59 9.54
N GLN A 226 -11.16 34.88 9.74
CA GLN A 226 -10.75 35.96 8.84
C GLN A 226 -9.23 36.06 8.74
N GLY A 227 -8.51 35.96 9.86
CA GLY A 227 -7.05 35.97 9.88
C GLY A 227 -6.45 34.81 9.08
N ILE A 228 -6.99 33.61 9.26
CA ILE A 228 -6.57 32.41 8.49
C ILE A 228 -6.86 32.61 7.00
N VAL A 229 -8.07 33.01 6.63
CA VAL A 229 -8.43 33.25 5.22
C VAL A 229 -7.57 34.36 4.60
N ASN A 230 -7.29 35.44 5.33
CA ASN A 230 -6.38 36.50 4.85
C ASN A 230 -4.96 35.95 4.66
N SER A 231 -4.48 35.06 5.54
CA SER A 231 -3.19 34.38 5.34
C SER A 231 -3.17 33.53 4.06
N LEU A 232 -4.30 32.95 3.64
CA LEU A 232 -4.37 32.22 2.37
C LEU A 232 -4.42 33.17 1.15
N VAL A 233 -5.13 34.28 1.28
CA VAL A 233 -5.39 35.24 0.20
C VAL A 233 -4.18 36.14 -0.08
N ASP A 234 -3.45 36.58 0.95
CA ASP A 234 -2.35 37.54 0.81
C ASP A 234 -1.18 37.04 -0.07
N PRO A 235 -0.70 35.79 0.06
CA PRO A 235 0.30 35.23 -0.84
C PRO A 235 -0.18 35.15 -2.29
N VAL A 236 -1.47 34.89 -2.52
CA VAL A 236 -2.08 34.86 -3.86
C VAL A 236 -2.13 36.28 -4.45
N ILE A 237 -2.49 37.30 -3.65
CA ILE A 237 -2.43 38.70 -4.08
C ILE A 237 -1.00 39.11 -4.43
N ALA A 238 0.00 38.66 -3.68
CA ALA A 238 1.40 38.93 -3.96
C ALA A 238 1.87 38.39 -5.33
N GLN A 239 1.18 37.37 -5.87
CA GLN A 239 1.40 36.83 -7.22
C GLN A 239 0.63 37.59 -8.33
N GLY A 240 -0.10 38.64 -7.97
CA GLY A 240 -0.72 39.56 -8.93
C GLY A 240 -2.22 39.39 -9.13
N TYR A 241 -2.88 38.54 -8.36
CA TYR A 241 -4.35 38.42 -8.35
C TYR A 241 -4.98 39.57 -7.56
N ALA A 242 -6.10 40.11 -8.04
CA ALA A 242 -6.88 41.09 -7.28
C ALA A 242 -7.71 40.37 -6.21
N ARG A 243 -7.86 40.97 -5.02
CA ARG A 243 -8.61 40.34 -3.91
C ARG A 243 -10.06 40.04 -4.30
N GLU A 244 -10.67 40.92 -5.09
CA GLU A 244 -12.02 40.78 -5.63
C GLU A 244 -12.19 39.64 -6.63
N ASP A 245 -11.10 39.21 -7.28
CA ASP A 245 -11.13 38.12 -8.25
C ASP A 245 -10.95 36.75 -7.61
N ILE A 246 -10.51 36.68 -6.35
CA ILE A 246 -10.30 35.42 -5.60
C ILE A 246 -11.63 34.99 -4.97
N THR A 247 -12.21 33.92 -5.52
CA THR A 247 -13.53 33.42 -5.13
C THR A 247 -13.45 32.29 -4.12
N TYR A 248 -12.31 31.61 -4.02
CA TYR A 248 -12.02 30.62 -2.99
C TYR A 248 -10.52 30.31 -2.90
N VAL A 249 -10.01 30.00 -1.72
CA VAL A 249 -8.71 29.36 -1.52
C VAL A 249 -8.87 28.27 -0.47
N SER A 250 -8.51 27.03 -0.81
CA SER A 250 -8.32 25.95 0.16
C SER A 250 -6.83 25.66 0.29
N ALA A 251 -6.33 25.55 1.52
CA ALA A 251 -5.00 25.00 1.78
C ALA A 251 -5.14 23.57 2.30
N PHE A 252 -4.27 22.69 1.84
CA PHE A 252 -4.19 21.33 2.37
C PHE A 252 -2.75 20.80 2.41
N THR A 253 -2.44 19.98 3.39
CA THR A 253 -1.14 19.32 3.55
C THR A 253 -1.28 17.84 3.19
N THR A 254 -0.38 17.31 2.37
CA THR A 254 -0.32 15.87 2.10
C THR A 254 0.38 15.12 3.24
N GLN A 255 0.03 13.85 3.44
CA GLN A 255 0.63 13.00 4.49
C GLN A 255 2.15 12.93 4.40
N SER A 256 2.79 12.73 5.56
CA SER A 256 4.24 12.51 5.67
C SER A 256 4.66 11.06 5.36
N VAL A 257 4.38 10.61 4.14
CA VAL A 257 4.72 9.27 3.65
C VAL A 257 6.22 8.98 3.79
N GLY A 258 6.54 7.78 4.28
CA GLY A 258 7.91 7.26 4.43
C GLY A 258 8.64 7.70 5.70
N VAL A 259 8.18 8.71 6.44
CA VAL A 259 8.91 9.20 7.64
C VAL A 259 9.01 8.14 8.73
N ALA A 260 7.92 7.42 9.00
CA ALA A 260 7.89 6.34 9.99
C ALA A 260 8.85 5.20 9.63
N LEU A 261 8.79 4.67 8.40
CA LEU A 261 9.67 3.59 7.95
C LEU A 261 11.15 3.99 7.92
N ASN A 262 11.46 5.24 7.51
CA ASN A 262 12.84 5.75 7.58
C ASN A 262 13.32 5.90 9.02
N THR A 263 12.44 6.25 9.96
CA THR A 263 12.78 6.33 11.38
C THR A 263 13.03 4.93 11.95
N ILE A 264 12.16 3.97 11.64
CA ILE A 264 12.34 2.55 12.02
C ILE A 264 13.68 2.04 11.51
N LYS A 265 14.02 2.27 10.24
CA LYS A 265 15.33 1.89 9.65
C LYS A 265 16.51 2.45 10.45
N LYS A 266 16.46 3.72 10.84
CA LYS A 266 17.53 4.37 11.63
C LYS A 266 17.63 3.79 13.04
N VAL A 267 16.49 3.54 13.69
CA VAL A 267 16.44 2.94 15.03
C VAL A 267 16.91 1.48 15.00
N MET A 268 16.54 0.70 13.99
CA MET A 268 16.95 -0.70 13.83
C MET A 268 18.48 -0.90 13.85
N VAL A 269 19.25 0.09 13.40
CA VAL A 269 20.72 0.01 13.36
C VAL A 269 21.39 0.86 14.44
N SER A 270 20.65 1.55 15.30
CA SER A 270 21.21 2.56 16.21
C SER A 270 22.18 1.95 17.22
N ASP A 271 21.85 0.80 17.78
CA ASP A 271 22.66 0.17 18.84
C ASP A 271 23.96 -0.38 18.25
N PHE A 272 23.87 -1.04 17.09
CA PHE A 272 25.04 -1.40 16.29
C PHE A 272 25.90 -0.17 15.95
N ALA A 273 25.29 0.91 15.48
CA ALA A 273 26.00 2.13 15.09
C ALA A 273 26.78 2.74 16.27
N GLN A 274 26.15 2.80 17.45
CA GLN A 274 26.78 3.29 18.68
C GLN A 274 27.95 2.40 19.12
N ALA A 275 27.74 1.09 19.23
CA ALA A 275 28.77 0.14 19.63
C ALA A 275 29.94 0.10 18.62
N PHE A 276 29.63 0.16 17.32
CA PHE A 276 30.62 0.20 16.25
C PHE A 276 31.45 1.49 16.29
N ALA A 277 30.80 2.65 16.47
CA ALA A 277 31.50 3.93 16.63
C ALA A 277 32.38 3.98 17.88
N ALA A 278 31.97 3.30 18.97
CA ALA A 278 32.76 3.14 20.19
C ALA A 278 33.92 2.14 20.04
N GLY A 279 33.99 1.39 18.94
CA GLY A 279 35.02 0.37 18.68
C GLY A 279 34.86 -0.89 19.52
N GLU A 280 33.63 -1.21 19.91
CA GLU A 280 33.33 -2.39 20.72
C GLU A 280 33.44 -3.68 19.89
N ALA A 281 34.16 -4.68 20.42
CA ALA A 281 34.35 -5.96 19.74
C ALA A 281 33.05 -6.77 19.60
N THR A 282 32.03 -6.41 20.38
CA THR A 282 30.71 -7.05 20.43
C THR A 282 29.68 -6.35 19.55
N ALA A 283 30.01 -5.26 18.84
CA ALA A 283 29.04 -4.47 18.08
C ALA A 283 28.14 -5.32 17.16
N ALA A 284 28.69 -6.35 16.50
CA ALA A 284 27.93 -7.24 15.62
C ALA A 284 26.81 -8.05 16.35
N GLN A 285 26.83 -8.13 17.67
CA GLN A 285 25.79 -8.78 18.48
C GLN A 285 24.53 -7.92 18.62
N GLU A 286 24.61 -6.62 18.31
CA GLU A 286 23.48 -5.69 18.32
C GLU A 286 22.66 -5.76 17.02
N LEU A 287 23.12 -6.50 16.01
CA LEU A 287 22.36 -6.75 14.79
C LEU A 287 21.31 -7.85 15.03
N PRO A 288 20.16 -7.81 14.35
CA PRO A 288 19.26 -8.96 14.35
C PRO A 288 19.99 -10.17 13.76
N ILE A 289 20.00 -11.29 14.47
CA ILE A 289 20.77 -12.48 14.08
C ILE A 289 19.85 -13.47 13.39
N ILE A 290 20.25 -13.95 12.21
CA ILE A 290 19.60 -15.08 11.54
C ILE A 290 20.32 -16.36 11.97
N VAL A 291 19.63 -17.28 12.64
CA VAL A 291 20.18 -18.58 13.04
C VAL A 291 19.62 -19.64 12.11
N VAL A 292 20.48 -20.29 11.32
CA VAL A 292 20.07 -21.29 10.31
C VAL A 292 20.46 -22.69 10.76
N GLY A 293 19.52 -23.64 10.66
CA GLY A 293 19.68 -25.05 10.99
C GLY A 293 19.23 -25.98 9.86
N ASP A 294 19.48 -27.28 10.04
CA ASP A 294 19.04 -28.30 9.07
C ASP A 294 17.50 -28.40 9.06
N SER A 295 16.90 -28.48 7.87
CA SER A 295 15.46 -28.75 7.70
C SER A 295 15.16 -30.25 7.69
N ALA A 296 13.96 -30.62 8.12
CA ALA A 296 13.44 -31.98 7.96
C ALA A 296 13.16 -32.34 6.48
N ALA A 297 12.95 -31.34 5.63
CA ALA A 297 12.82 -31.46 4.17
C ALA A 297 14.05 -30.78 3.52
N PRO A 298 15.16 -31.52 3.30
CA PRO A 298 16.45 -30.92 2.96
C PRO A 298 16.54 -30.36 1.53
N THR A 299 15.52 -30.57 0.69
CA THR A 299 15.43 -29.98 -0.65
C THR A 299 14.10 -29.29 -0.89
N ALA A 300 14.05 -28.34 -1.84
CA ALA A 300 12.79 -27.71 -2.23
C ALA A 300 11.77 -28.73 -2.77
N MET A 301 12.24 -29.79 -3.44
CA MET A 301 11.36 -30.85 -3.94
C MET A 301 10.60 -31.53 -2.80
N GLU A 302 11.31 -31.87 -1.73
CA GLU A 302 10.73 -32.51 -0.54
C GLU A 302 9.85 -31.53 0.24
N ARG A 303 10.24 -30.25 0.35
CA ARG A 303 9.45 -29.25 1.08
C ARG A 303 8.14 -28.91 0.38
N LEU A 304 8.13 -28.88 -0.95
CA LEU A 304 6.95 -28.68 -1.79
C LEU A 304 6.15 -29.98 -2.01
N GLU A 305 6.64 -31.12 -1.50
CA GLU A 305 6.00 -32.43 -1.67
C GLU A 305 5.73 -32.80 -3.14
N LEU A 306 6.62 -32.40 -4.05
CA LEU A 306 6.43 -32.61 -5.51
C LEU A 306 6.46 -34.09 -5.91
N VAL A 307 7.02 -34.95 -5.07
CA VAL A 307 7.06 -36.41 -5.26
C VAL A 307 6.58 -37.10 -4.00
N ASP A 308 5.27 -37.23 -3.90
CA ASP A 308 4.58 -37.96 -2.84
C ASP A 308 4.40 -39.46 -3.19
N GLU A 309 3.77 -40.22 -2.28
CA GLU A 309 3.46 -41.64 -2.48
C GLU A 309 2.62 -41.86 -3.75
N ALA A 310 1.62 -41.01 -4.00
CA ALA A 310 0.74 -41.13 -5.15
C ALA A 310 1.49 -40.92 -6.48
N THR A 311 2.43 -39.98 -6.52
CA THR A 311 3.29 -39.70 -7.67
C THR A 311 4.19 -40.90 -7.98
N VAL A 312 4.83 -41.48 -6.96
CA VAL A 312 5.68 -42.67 -7.12
C VAL A 312 4.85 -43.86 -7.58
N ASP A 313 3.70 -44.13 -6.95
CA ASP A 313 2.81 -45.22 -7.32
C ASP A 313 2.30 -45.08 -8.76
N GLY A 314 1.90 -43.86 -9.16
CA GLY A 314 1.49 -43.56 -10.53
C GLY A 314 2.60 -43.85 -11.54
N ALA A 315 3.83 -43.43 -11.26
CA ALA A 315 4.98 -43.69 -12.11
C ALA A 315 5.33 -45.19 -12.19
N VAL A 316 5.24 -45.92 -11.07
CA VAL A 316 5.40 -47.38 -11.03
C VAL A 316 4.34 -48.06 -11.87
N GLN A 317 3.07 -47.67 -11.77
CA GLN A 317 1.99 -48.23 -12.58
C GLN A 317 2.17 -47.95 -14.08
N LEU A 318 2.63 -46.75 -14.44
CA LEU A 318 2.99 -46.43 -15.82
C LEU A 318 4.15 -47.31 -16.34
N GLY A 319 5.14 -47.57 -15.49
CA GLY A 319 6.22 -48.51 -15.75
C GLY A 319 5.70 -49.94 -15.97
N ILE A 320 4.79 -50.42 -15.10
CA ILE A 320 4.15 -51.74 -15.22
C ILE A 320 3.39 -51.85 -16.54
N ALA A 321 2.63 -50.82 -16.92
CA ALA A 321 1.88 -50.78 -18.17
C ALA A 321 2.77 -50.85 -19.42
N SER A 322 4.05 -50.52 -19.27
CA SER A 322 5.05 -50.57 -20.35
C SER A 322 5.77 -51.92 -20.45
N LEU A 323 5.49 -52.87 -19.56
CA LEU A 323 6.09 -54.21 -19.59
C LEU A 323 5.47 -55.10 -20.69
N PRO A 324 6.23 -56.02 -21.29
CA PRO A 324 5.71 -56.96 -22.28
C PRO A 324 4.62 -57.89 -21.74
N GLU A 325 3.76 -58.40 -22.63
CA GLU A 325 2.86 -59.51 -22.29
C GLU A 325 3.65 -60.73 -21.77
N GLY A 326 3.18 -61.34 -20.67
CA GLY A 326 3.85 -62.48 -20.01
C GLY A 326 4.77 -62.13 -18.84
N SER A 327 4.74 -60.89 -18.35
CA SER A 327 5.53 -60.40 -17.21
C SER A 327 4.83 -60.57 -15.84
N GLU A 328 3.84 -61.45 -15.67
CA GLU A 328 2.98 -61.50 -14.48
C GLU A 328 3.75 -61.72 -13.17
N GLN A 329 4.84 -62.49 -13.20
CA GLN A 329 5.70 -62.72 -12.03
C GLN A 329 6.53 -61.47 -11.67
N THR A 330 6.98 -60.72 -12.67
CA THR A 330 7.70 -59.46 -12.48
C THR A 330 6.76 -58.39 -11.94
N ILE A 331 5.54 -58.30 -12.45
CA ILE A 331 4.50 -57.37 -11.97
C ILE A 331 4.21 -57.64 -10.49
N ALA A 332 3.94 -58.90 -10.11
CA ALA A 332 3.71 -59.26 -8.71
C ALA A 332 4.92 -58.96 -7.80
N PHE A 333 6.14 -58.99 -8.34
CA PHE A 333 7.33 -58.62 -7.58
C PHE A 333 7.47 -57.10 -7.42
N ILE A 334 7.15 -56.33 -8.47
CA ILE A 334 7.10 -54.86 -8.41
C ILE A 334 6.03 -54.40 -7.41
N GLU A 335 4.81 -54.92 -7.49
CA GLU A 335 3.70 -54.58 -6.59
C GLU A 335 3.97 -54.89 -5.11
N ALA A 336 4.92 -55.80 -4.83
CA ALA A 336 5.34 -56.13 -3.47
C ALA A 336 6.59 -55.36 -3.01
N THR A 337 7.17 -54.53 -3.86
CA THR A 337 8.39 -53.76 -3.58
C THR A 337 8.04 -52.38 -3.06
N ASP A 338 8.77 -51.94 -2.03
CA ASP A 338 8.67 -50.59 -1.48
C ASP A 338 9.53 -49.62 -2.32
N PHE A 339 8.87 -48.61 -2.89
CA PHE A 339 9.51 -47.56 -3.69
C PHE A 339 9.60 -46.21 -2.96
N SER A 340 9.31 -46.17 -1.65
CA SER A 340 9.30 -44.93 -0.85
C SER A 340 10.62 -44.15 -0.88
N SER A 341 11.76 -44.81 -1.11
CA SER A 341 13.05 -44.13 -1.30
C SER A 341 13.04 -43.14 -2.48
N LEU A 342 12.18 -43.35 -3.49
CA LEU A 342 12.03 -42.46 -4.63
C LEU A 342 11.23 -41.17 -4.32
N GLN A 343 10.71 -41.01 -3.11
CA GLN A 343 10.09 -39.76 -2.65
C GLN A 343 11.14 -38.70 -2.26
N THR A 344 12.42 -39.05 -2.24
CA THR A 344 13.52 -38.15 -1.86
C THR A 344 14.43 -37.83 -3.04
N CYS A 345 15.03 -36.63 -3.06
CA CYS A 345 16.00 -36.27 -4.09
C CYS A 345 17.24 -37.17 -4.07
N ALA A 346 17.65 -37.58 -2.86
CA ALA A 346 18.75 -38.52 -2.67
C ALA A 346 18.43 -39.89 -3.29
N GLY A 347 17.26 -40.47 -3.02
CA GLY A 347 16.88 -41.76 -3.57
C GLY A 347 16.62 -41.74 -5.07
N LEU A 348 16.00 -40.67 -5.60
CA LEU A 348 15.81 -40.48 -7.04
C LEU A 348 17.15 -40.44 -7.77
N SER A 349 18.06 -39.55 -7.36
CA SER A 349 19.36 -39.37 -8.01
C SER A 349 20.28 -40.60 -7.85
N ALA A 350 20.29 -41.24 -6.68
CA ALA A 350 21.08 -42.46 -6.44
C ALA A 350 20.54 -43.67 -7.22
N THR A 351 19.22 -43.75 -7.44
CA THR A 351 18.60 -44.79 -8.28
C THR A 351 18.83 -44.51 -9.77
N ALA A 352 18.63 -43.27 -10.22
CA ALA A 352 18.84 -42.87 -11.61
C ALA A 352 20.31 -43.04 -12.04
N SER A 353 21.25 -42.81 -11.13
CA SER A 353 22.69 -43.00 -11.38
C SER A 353 23.18 -44.45 -11.24
N GLY A 354 22.31 -45.37 -10.79
CA GLY A 354 22.64 -46.79 -10.58
C GLY A 354 23.41 -47.09 -9.29
N GLN A 355 23.61 -46.09 -8.42
CA GLN A 355 24.25 -46.25 -7.11
C GLN A 355 23.46 -47.20 -6.20
N MET A 356 22.13 -47.25 -6.35
CA MET A 356 21.25 -48.15 -5.58
C MET A 356 21.03 -49.53 -6.24
N SER A 357 21.86 -49.92 -7.22
CA SER A 357 21.66 -51.19 -7.94
C SER A 357 21.71 -52.45 -7.08
N ALA A 358 22.47 -52.43 -5.98
CA ALA A 358 22.49 -53.52 -5.01
C ALA A 358 21.19 -53.61 -4.18
N GLU A 359 20.53 -52.48 -3.94
CA GLU A 359 19.26 -52.40 -3.20
C GLU A 359 18.10 -52.88 -4.06
N TRP A 360 18.02 -52.40 -5.31
CA TRP A 360 16.96 -52.78 -6.24
C TRP A 360 17.11 -54.21 -6.79
N GLY A 361 18.33 -54.75 -6.82
CA GLY A 361 18.60 -56.12 -7.26
C GLY A 361 18.02 -56.41 -8.65
N ALA A 362 17.09 -57.37 -8.72
CA ALA A 362 16.46 -57.77 -9.99
C ALA A 362 15.54 -56.70 -10.61
N LEU A 363 15.11 -55.70 -9.83
CA LEU A 363 14.29 -54.58 -10.30
C LEU A 363 15.10 -53.35 -10.68
N ASN A 364 16.44 -53.39 -10.64
CA ASN A 364 17.26 -52.20 -10.89
C ASN A 364 16.93 -51.47 -12.19
N GLU A 365 16.79 -52.19 -13.32
CA GLU A 365 16.45 -51.53 -14.59
C GLU A 365 15.09 -50.84 -14.54
N PHE A 366 14.09 -51.46 -13.88
CA PHE A 366 12.77 -50.89 -13.70
C PHE A 366 12.81 -49.65 -12.79
N ALA A 367 13.45 -49.77 -11.62
CA ALA A 367 13.59 -48.68 -10.66
C ALA A 367 14.36 -47.50 -11.25
N THR A 368 15.46 -47.74 -11.98
CA THR A 368 16.21 -46.68 -12.69
C THR A 368 15.35 -45.98 -13.73
N ALA A 369 14.51 -46.71 -14.50
CA ALA A 369 13.62 -46.10 -15.47
C ALA A 369 12.55 -45.21 -14.82
N VAL A 370 11.90 -45.72 -13.75
CA VAL A 370 10.90 -44.95 -12.97
C VAL A 370 11.55 -43.71 -12.35
N ALA A 371 12.66 -43.89 -11.63
CA ALA A 371 13.39 -42.79 -10.98
C ALA A 371 13.87 -41.76 -11.99
N SER A 372 14.39 -42.16 -13.15
CA SER A 372 14.83 -41.22 -14.19
C SER A 372 13.66 -40.41 -14.75
N GLY A 373 12.51 -41.05 -14.96
CA GLY A 373 11.30 -40.38 -15.43
C GLY A 373 10.86 -39.27 -14.47
N ILE A 374 10.74 -39.60 -13.18
CA ILE A 374 10.40 -38.62 -12.13
C ILE A 374 11.48 -37.54 -12.03
N TYR A 375 12.74 -37.94 -11.90
CA TYR A 375 13.86 -37.03 -11.65
C TYR A 375 13.98 -35.97 -12.74
N THR A 376 13.74 -36.29 -14.02
CA THR A 376 13.81 -35.28 -15.10
C THR A 376 12.82 -34.12 -14.93
N GLN A 377 11.70 -34.31 -14.22
CA GLN A 377 10.70 -33.28 -13.98
C GLN A 377 11.04 -32.42 -12.75
N VAL A 378 11.65 -33.02 -11.72
CA VAL A 378 11.85 -32.37 -10.41
C VAL A 378 13.30 -32.04 -10.09
N ALA A 379 14.26 -32.43 -10.93
CA ALA A 379 15.68 -32.24 -10.64
C ALA A 379 16.10 -30.79 -10.39
N PRO A 380 15.53 -29.75 -11.03
CA PRO A 380 15.81 -28.36 -10.66
C PRO A 380 15.51 -28.06 -9.18
N PHE A 381 14.45 -28.64 -8.61
CA PHE A 381 14.11 -28.49 -7.20
C PHE A 381 15.03 -29.31 -6.28
N CYS A 382 15.63 -30.39 -6.78
CA CYS A 382 16.69 -31.10 -6.07
C CYS A 382 18.02 -30.32 -6.04
N ALA A 383 18.21 -29.33 -6.92
CA ALA A 383 19.38 -28.45 -6.88
C ALA A 383 19.27 -27.34 -5.82
N VAL A 384 18.16 -27.30 -5.08
CA VAL A 384 17.86 -26.32 -4.04
C VAL A 384 18.00 -27.01 -2.69
N GLN A 385 19.10 -26.75 -1.96
CA GLN A 385 19.20 -27.20 -0.57
C GLN A 385 18.33 -26.28 0.29
N HIS A 386 17.46 -26.86 1.11
CA HIS A 386 16.49 -26.15 1.93
C HIS A 386 16.87 -26.23 3.42
N TYR A 387 16.83 -25.09 4.09
CA TYR A 387 17.15 -24.91 5.49
C TYR A 387 16.07 -24.05 6.16
N GLU A 388 15.97 -24.22 7.47
CA GLU A 388 15.07 -23.45 8.33
C GLU A 388 15.91 -22.59 9.27
N GLY A 389 15.43 -21.40 9.58
CA GLY A 389 16.08 -20.51 10.53
C GLY A 389 15.09 -19.63 11.25
N THR A 390 15.62 -18.79 12.13
CA THR A 390 14.83 -17.80 12.86
C THR A 390 15.53 -16.47 12.92
N ILE A 391 14.74 -15.41 13.05
CA ILE A 391 15.20 -14.03 13.31
C ILE A 391 14.22 -13.36 14.28
N SER A 392 14.72 -12.52 15.19
CA SER A 392 13.86 -11.71 16.06
C SER A 392 13.85 -10.26 15.59
N LEU A 393 12.66 -9.72 15.31
CA LEU A 393 12.46 -8.39 14.74
C LEU A 393 11.40 -7.59 15.53
N PRO A 394 11.49 -6.25 15.54
CA PRO A 394 10.44 -5.40 16.14
C PRO A 394 9.07 -5.62 15.50
N TYR A 395 8.05 -5.79 16.33
CA TYR A 395 6.67 -5.97 15.89
C TYR A 395 5.77 -4.89 16.49
N PHE A 396 5.02 -4.19 15.64
CA PHE A 396 4.28 -2.99 16.01
C PHE A 396 2.75 -3.13 15.88
N LEU A 397 2.27 -4.18 15.21
CA LEU A 397 0.85 -4.47 15.07
C LEU A 397 0.25 -5.01 16.37
N GLY A 398 -1.08 -5.00 16.46
CA GLY A 398 -1.81 -5.59 17.57
C GLY A 398 -1.51 -7.09 17.72
N THR A 399 -1.39 -7.55 18.98
CA THR A 399 -1.20 -8.96 19.33
C THR A 399 -2.37 -9.44 20.18
N PRO A 400 -2.87 -10.67 20.01
CA PRO A 400 -4.01 -11.15 20.80
C PRO A 400 -3.76 -11.03 22.30
N SER A 401 -4.78 -10.55 23.02
CA SER A 401 -4.78 -10.46 24.48
C SER A 401 -6.07 -11.02 25.06
N ALA A 402 -6.14 -11.18 26.38
CA ALA A 402 -7.37 -11.63 27.02
C ALA A 402 -8.49 -10.58 26.93
N GLU A 403 -8.12 -9.30 26.89
CA GLU A 403 -9.01 -8.17 26.78
C GLU A 403 -9.47 -7.93 25.33
N ASN A 404 -8.58 -8.18 24.36
CA ASN A 404 -8.82 -8.03 22.93
C ASN A 404 -8.14 -9.16 22.13
N PRO A 405 -8.80 -10.32 21.94
CA PRO A 405 -8.27 -11.41 21.13
C PRO A 405 -8.09 -11.03 19.65
N GLU A 406 -8.93 -10.12 19.15
CA GLU A 406 -8.95 -9.66 17.76
C GLU A 406 -8.05 -8.44 17.51
N ALA A 407 -7.18 -8.08 18.46
CA ALA A 407 -6.20 -7.00 18.31
C ALA A 407 -5.44 -7.01 16.96
N PRO A 408 -5.05 -8.16 16.37
CA PRO A 408 -4.39 -8.17 15.06
C PRO A 408 -5.20 -7.57 13.92
N VAL A 409 -6.52 -7.52 14.04
CA VAL A 409 -7.44 -7.02 12.98
C VAL A 409 -8.20 -5.76 13.41
N ASN A 410 -8.04 -5.25 14.63
CA ASN A 410 -8.75 -4.04 15.08
C ASN A 410 -7.87 -3.02 15.84
N GLU A 411 -6.60 -3.32 16.12
CA GLU A 411 -5.62 -2.36 16.61
C GLU A 411 -4.62 -1.98 15.53
N PHE A 412 -4.06 -0.78 15.63
CA PHE A 412 -3.09 -0.23 14.69
C PHE A 412 -1.90 0.39 15.44
N TRP A 413 -0.94 0.94 14.70
CA TRP A 413 0.27 1.51 15.29
C TRP A 413 -0.05 2.78 16.09
N THR A 414 0.50 2.83 17.30
CA THR A 414 0.55 4.03 18.12
C THR A 414 2.01 4.36 18.40
N ALA A 415 2.31 5.63 18.59
CA ALA A 415 3.66 6.13 18.78
C ALA A 415 4.22 5.82 20.17
N ALA A 416 5.51 5.50 20.24
CA ALA A 416 6.18 5.20 21.50
C ALA A 416 6.40 6.45 22.38
N CYS A 417 6.50 7.63 21.76
CA CYS A 417 6.88 8.89 22.40
C CYS A 417 5.74 9.91 22.38
N ASP A 418 5.85 10.99 23.15
CA ASP A 418 4.99 12.16 22.98
C ASP A 418 5.40 12.91 21.70
N SER A 419 4.42 13.37 20.94
CA SER A 419 4.66 14.15 19.73
C SER A 419 5.47 15.40 20.00
N GLY A 420 6.46 15.68 19.14
CA GLY A 420 7.29 16.88 19.24
C GLY A 420 6.47 18.18 19.25
N ILE A 421 5.32 18.21 18.58
CA ILE A 421 4.44 19.39 18.58
C ILE A 421 3.68 19.53 19.91
N VAL A 422 3.26 18.43 20.52
CA VAL A 422 2.62 18.41 21.85
C VAL A 422 3.63 18.87 22.92
N LEU A 423 4.88 18.41 22.81
CA LEU A 423 5.96 18.86 23.68
C LEU A 423 6.26 20.36 23.52
N ALA A 424 6.22 20.87 22.29
CA ALA A 424 6.46 22.28 22.00
C ALA A 424 5.29 23.19 22.43
N SER A 425 4.05 22.68 22.44
CA SER A 425 2.85 23.43 22.84
C SER A 425 2.57 23.36 24.35
N ALA A 426 3.12 22.37 25.06
CA ALA A 426 2.97 22.22 26.49
C ALA A 426 3.59 23.41 27.26
N SER A 427 2.88 23.88 28.30
CA SER A 427 3.38 24.99 29.12
C SER A 427 4.55 24.56 30.03
N ASP A 428 5.41 25.52 30.39
CA ASP A 428 6.49 25.29 31.36
C ASP A 428 6.00 24.67 32.67
N GLU A 429 4.79 25.03 33.11
CA GLU A 429 4.16 24.46 34.31
C GLU A 429 3.86 22.97 34.13
N VAL A 430 3.22 22.59 33.02
CA VAL A 430 2.91 21.20 32.68
C VAL A 430 4.20 20.38 32.60
N LEU A 431 5.18 20.84 31.83
CA LEU A 431 6.47 20.17 31.66
C LEU A 431 7.23 20.02 32.99
N SER A 432 7.19 21.04 33.86
CA SER A 432 7.85 20.96 35.17
C SER A 432 7.20 19.98 36.15
N SER A 433 5.92 19.67 35.95
CA SER A 433 5.15 18.72 36.77
C SER A 433 5.17 17.30 36.23
N ALA A 434 5.63 17.11 34.99
CA ALA A 434 5.62 15.84 34.31
C ALA A 434 6.67 14.86 34.88
N THR A 435 6.33 13.57 34.85
CA THR A 435 7.20 12.47 35.27
C THR A 435 7.54 11.56 34.08
N PRO A 436 8.71 10.90 34.05
CA PRO A 436 9.04 9.92 33.02
C PRO A 436 8.01 8.80 32.86
N GLY A 437 7.61 8.50 31.63
CA GLY A 437 6.87 7.29 31.27
C GLY A 437 7.78 6.07 30.99
N PRO A 438 7.21 4.91 30.61
CA PRO A 438 7.95 3.68 30.35
C PRO A 438 9.03 3.80 29.27
N ASN A 439 8.80 4.62 28.24
CA ASN A 439 9.71 4.77 27.09
C ASN A 439 10.66 5.95 27.23
N HIS A 440 10.73 6.61 28.40
CA HIS A 440 11.42 7.89 28.55
C HIS A 440 12.89 7.85 28.14
N GLU A 441 13.61 6.78 28.48
CA GLU A 441 15.01 6.60 28.11
C GLU A 441 15.19 6.51 26.58
N PHE A 442 14.41 5.65 25.92
CA PHE A 442 14.41 5.50 24.47
C PHE A 442 14.02 6.81 23.77
N CYS A 443 12.90 7.42 24.16
CA CYS A 443 12.40 8.64 23.54
C CYS A 443 13.40 9.79 23.66
N SER A 444 14.05 9.92 24.82
CA SER A 444 15.12 10.91 25.02
C SER A 444 16.30 10.67 24.08
N GLY A 445 16.64 9.40 23.80
CA GLY A 445 17.71 9.01 22.89
C GLY A 445 17.47 9.41 21.43
N ILE A 446 16.20 9.49 21.01
CA ILE A 446 15.81 9.91 19.65
C ILE A 446 15.36 11.39 19.57
N GLY A 447 15.55 12.17 20.64
CA GLY A 447 15.23 13.61 20.67
C GLY A 447 13.76 13.95 20.93
N LEU A 448 12.98 12.99 21.41
CA LEU A 448 11.60 13.17 21.87
C LEU A 448 11.54 12.98 23.41
N ALA A 449 10.34 12.83 23.96
CA ALA A 449 10.16 12.48 25.36
C ALA A 449 9.01 11.49 25.52
N ASP A 450 8.98 10.80 26.65
CA ASP A 450 7.80 10.08 27.11
C ASP A 450 7.49 10.56 28.54
N LEU A 451 6.44 11.36 28.66
CA LEU A 451 6.08 12.11 29.85
C LEU A 451 4.66 11.76 30.32
N ARG A 452 4.47 11.83 31.63
CA ARG A 452 3.20 11.62 32.30
C ARG A 452 2.86 12.82 33.17
N VAL A 453 1.61 13.30 33.11
CA VAL A 453 1.09 14.36 33.98
C VAL A 453 0.03 13.74 34.87
N ASN A 454 0.28 13.73 36.19
CA ASN A 454 -0.57 13.02 37.17
C ASN A 454 -0.78 11.52 36.87
N GLY A 455 0.15 10.89 36.15
CA GLY A 455 0.06 9.48 35.75
C GLY A 455 -0.55 9.25 34.36
N GLU A 456 -1.16 10.26 33.75
CA GLU A 456 -1.74 10.19 32.40
C GLU A 456 -0.73 10.61 31.33
N MET A 457 -0.90 10.11 30.10
CA MET A 457 -0.05 10.50 28.96
C MET A 457 -0.21 12.00 28.63
N LEU A 458 0.91 12.66 28.33
CA LEU A 458 0.88 14.06 27.87
C LEU A 458 0.29 14.15 26.46
N ASP A 459 0.79 13.32 25.55
CA ASP A 459 0.14 13.01 24.28
C ASP A 459 -0.72 11.76 24.45
N SER A 460 -2.03 11.94 24.61
CA SER A 460 -2.97 10.82 24.82
C SER A 460 -3.33 10.08 23.54
N ALA A 461 -3.16 10.71 22.37
CA ALA A 461 -3.55 10.14 21.08
C ALA A 461 -2.45 9.21 20.54
N ARG A 462 -1.17 9.60 20.69
CA ARG A 462 -0.01 8.83 20.19
C ARG A 462 -0.14 8.48 18.72
N ASN A 463 -0.62 9.42 17.90
CA ASN A 463 -0.69 9.24 16.46
C ASN A 463 0.71 9.22 15.83
N ILE A 464 0.88 8.42 14.78
CA ILE A 464 2.12 8.37 14.00
C ILE A 464 2.12 9.54 13.01
N THR A 465 3.00 10.51 13.23
CA THR A 465 3.11 11.72 12.39
C THR A 465 4.57 12.03 12.09
N LYS A 466 4.85 13.03 11.25
CA LYS A 466 6.24 13.54 11.07
C LYS A 466 6.89 14.05 12.36
N PHE A 467 6.10 14.38 13.38
CA PHE A 467 6.58 14.83 14.69
C PHE A 467 6.61 13.73 15.74
N ASN A 468 6.04 12.56 15.44
CA ASN A 468 6.05 11.39 16.30
C ASN A 468 6.16 10.08 15.48
N PRO A 469 7.29 9.85 14.79
CA PRO A 469 7.32 8.88 13.71
C PRO A 469 7.62 7.43 14.13
N TYR A 470 8.04 7.20 15.38
CA TYR A 470 8.44 5.86 15.83
C TYR A 470 7.28 5.13 16.52
N PRO A 471 6.79 4.01 15.96
CA PRO A 471 5.73 3.22 16.57
C PRO A 471 6.21 2.46 17.81
N GLN A 472 5.29 2.22 18.75
CA GLN A 472 5.49 1.43 19.95
C GLN A 472 5.66 -0.06 19.59
N PRO A 473 6.81 -0.68 19.92
CA PRO A 473 6.94 -2.13 19.83
C PRO A 473 5.92 -2.83 20.75
N LYS A 474 5.17 -3.78 20.19
CA LYS A 474 4.11 -4.58 20.84
C LYS A 474 4.41 -6.08 20.89
N GLY A 475 5.46 -6.55 20.20
CA GLY A 475 5.81 -7.98 20.16
C GLY A 475 6.06 -8.59 21.55
N GLY A 476 5.70 -9.87 21.70
CA GLY A 476 5.75 -10.58 23.00
C GLY A 476 7.14 -10.79 23.59
N ASN A 477 8.20 -10.62 22.81
CA ASN A 477 9.60 -10.75 23.23
C ASN A 477 10.24 -9.36 23.40
N ASP A 478 9.84 -8.64 24.46
CA ASP A 478 10.31 -7.27 24.74
C ASP A 478 10.10 -6.29 23.57
N GLY A 479 8.95 -6.40 22.88
CA GLY A 479 8.63 -5.59 21.71
C GLY A 479 8.89 -6.28 20.37
N ASN A 480 9.61 -7.41 20.38
CA ASN A 480 9.92 -8.18 19.17
C ASN A 480 9.02 -9.41 18.99
N GLU A 481 8.94 -9.87 17.75
CA GLU A 481 8.43 -11.17 17.34
C GLU A 481 9.60 -12.04 16.85
N THR A 482 9.51 -13.37 17.01
CA THR A 482 10.46 -14.31 16.40
C THR A 482 9.82 -14.89 15.15
N LEU A 483 10.44 -14.64 14.00
CA LEU A 483 9.95 -15.05 12.69
C LEU A 483 10.71 -16.29 12.23
N ASP A 484 9.99 -17.21 11.58
CA ASP A 484 10.58 -18.31 10.83
C ASP A 484 11.18 -17.80 9.52
N VAL A 485 12.38 -18.25 9.22
CA VAL A 485 13.14 -17.88 8.03
C VAL A 485 13.37 -19.12 7.17
N GLN A 486 12.88 -19.09 5.93
CA GLN A 486 13.24 -20.08 4.93
C GLN A 486 14.54 -19.66 4.26
N VAL A 487 15.52 -20.56 4.18
CA VAL A 487 16.80 -20.33 3.50
C VAL A 487 17.04 -21.41 2.45
N THR A 488 17.50 -21.02 1.26
CA THR A 488 17.99 -21.98 0.28
C THR A 488 19.37 -21.62 -0.27
N VAL A 489 20.17 -22.64 -0.59
CA VAL A 489 21.45 -22.46 -1.29
C VAL A 489 21.59 -23.45 -2.45
N PRO A 490 22.36 -23.10 -3.51
CA PRO A 490 22.60 -24.00 -4.63
C PRO A 490 23.36 -25.29 -4.24
N ASP A 491 22.84 -26.45 -4.62
CA ASP A 491 23.59 -27.72 -4.60
C ASP A 491 24.46 -27.84 -5.86
N VAL A 492 25.77 -27.60 -5.71
CA VAL A 492 26.72 -27.64 -6.82
C VAL A 492 26.88 -29.03 -7.46
N ALA A 493 26.63 -30.10 -6.71
CA ALA A 493 26.75 -31.47 -7.23
C ALA A 493 25.53 -31.84 -8.08
N VAL A 494 24.34 -31.47 -7.61
CA VAL A 494 23.10 -31.66 -8.38
C VAL A 494 23.07 -30.74 -9.60
N ALA A 495 23.47 -29.47 -9.47
CA ALA A 495 23.59 -28.57 -10.62
C ALA A 495 24.53 -29.14 -11.70
N ALA A 496 25.66 -29.73 -11.30
CA ALA A 496 26.59 -30.37 -12.23
C ALA A 496 25.98 -31.60 -12.92
N SER A 497 25.11 -32.36 -12.25
CA SER A 497 24.39 -33.49 -12.86
C SER A 497 23.40 -33.02 -13.93
N LEU A 498 22.93 -31.77 -13.83
CA LEU A 498 22.07 -31.09 -14.80
C LEU A 498 22.85 -30.31 -15.87
N GLY A 499 24.17 -30.41 -15.89
CA GLY A 499 25.03 -29.75 -16.88
C GLY A 499 25.37 -28.29 -16.55
N VAL A 500 25.04 -27.82 -15.36
CA VAL A 500 25.36 -26.47 -14.88
C VAL A 500 26.56 -26.54 -13.94
N THR A 501 27.65 -25.86 -14.28
CA THR A 501 28.84 -25.82 -13.42
C THR A 501 28.78 -24.59 -12.53
N LEU A 502 28.60 -24.81 -11.23
CA LEU A 502 28.56 -23.76 -10.21
C LEU A 502 29.73 -23.88 -9.24
N THR A 503 30.22 -22.74 -8.76
CA THR A 503 31.18 -22.65 -7.65
C THR A 503 30.77 -21.49 -6.76
N MET A 504 30.65 -21.73 -5.45
CA MET A 504 30.35 -20.66 -4.51
C MET A 504 31.44 -19.58 -4.57
N PRO A 505 31.09 -18.30 -4.76
CA PRO A 505 32.06 -17.20 -4.72
C PRO A 505 32.74 -17.08 -3.35
N GLU A 506 33.92 -16.45 -3.31
CA GLU A 506 34.66 -16.26 -2.05
C GLU A 506 33.86 -15.48 -1.01
N ALA A 507 33.09 -14.47 -1.44
CA ALA A 507 32.22 -13.66 -0.58
C ALA A 507 30.99 -14.44 -0.07
N GLY A 508 30.60 -15.53 -0.71
CA GLY A 508 29.33 -16.23 -0.50
C GLY A 508 28.46 -16.20 -1.75
N TRP A 509 27.28 -16.81 -1.68
CA TRP A 509 26.29 -16.76 -2.76
C TRP A 509 25.62 -15.38 -2.80
N PRO A 510 25.36 -14.80 -4.00
CA PRO A 510 24.36 -13.75 -4.15
C PRO A 510 23.02 -14.21 -3.56
N VAL A 511 22.28 -13.30 -2.93
CA VAL A 511 21.04 -13.63 -2.22
C VAL A 511 19.87 -12.86 -2.79
N VAL A 512 18.73 -13.54 -2.92
CA VAL A 512 17.44 -12.92 -3.22
C VAL A 512 16.52 -13.09 -2.03
N ILE A 513 16.00 -11.98 -1.52
CA ILE A 513 14.87 -11.98 -0.61
C ILE A 513 13.62 -12.29 -1.45
N LEU A 514 12.86 -13.32 -1.08
CA LEU A 514 11.61 -13.69 -1.75
C LEU A 514 10.42 -13.22 -0.90
N ALA A 515 9.53 -12.42 -1.50
CA ALA A 515 8.33 -11.90 -0.85
C ALA A 515 7.06 -12.44 -1.52
N HIS A 516 6.25 -13.18 -0.76
CA HIS A 516 5.04 -13.84 -1.27
C HIS A 516 3.83 -12.90 -1.38
N GLY A 517 2.85 -13.27 -2.20
CA GLY A 517 1.60 -12.54 -2.39
C GLY A 517 0.58 -12.76 -1.26
N ILE A 518 -0.57 -12.09 -1.37
CA ILE A 518 -1.72 -12.35 -0.49
C ILE A 518 -2.23 -13.78 -0.74
N THR A 519 -2.86 -14.40 0.26
CA THR A 519 -3.32 -15.81 0.21
C THR A 519 -2.23 -16.85 -0.07
N SER A 520 -0.96 -16.49 0.16
CA SER A 520 0.22 -17.33 -0.06
C SER A 520 1.11 -17.30 1.17
N LYS A 521 2.24 -18.02 1.14
CA LYS A 521 3.24 -18.11 2.22
C LYS A 521 4.65 -18.25 1.66
N LYS A 522 5.67 -18.08 2.49
CA LYS A 522 7.10 -18.15 2.12
C LYS A 522 7.48 -19.45 1.42
N GLU A 523 6.85 -20.57 1.76
CA GLU A 523 7.11 -21.87 1.13
C GLU A 523 6.70 -21.91 -0.34
N ASP A 524 5.65 -21.20 -0.74
CA ASP A 524 5.17 -21.19 -2.13
C ASP A 524 6.22 -20.57 -3.06
N MET A 525 7.08 -19.69 -2.51
CA MET A 525 8.20 -19.07 -3.24
C MET A 525 9.29 -20.08 -3.63
N LEU A 526 9.32 -21.30 -3.05
CA LEU A 526 10.25 -22.35 -3.47
C LEU A 526 10.05 -22.76 -4.94
N ALA A 527 8.87 -22.46 -5.52
CA ALA A 527 8.55 -22.71 -6.91
C ALA A 527 9.56 -22.08 -7.90
N ILE A 528 10.12 -20.91 -7.57
CA ILE A 528 11.12 -20.22 -8.41
C ILE A 528 12.57 -20.51 -8.00
N SER A 529 12.80 -21.06 -6.80
CA SER A 529 14.14 -21.28 -6.24
C SER A 529 14.99 -22.26 -7.06
N GLY A 530 14.38 -23.14 -7.86
CA GLY A 530 15.10 -24.01 -8.80
C GLY A 530 15.85 -23.22 -9.88
N ALA A 531 15.18 -22.25 -10.52
CA ALA A 531 15.80 -21.39 -11.52
C ALA A 531 16.91 -20.52 -10.92
N LEU A 532 16.65 -19.94 -9.74
CA LEU A 532 17.63 -19.13 -8.99
C LEU A 532 18.86 -19.96 -8.57
N SER A 533 18.64 -21.16 -8.03
CA SER A 533 19.75 -22.03 -7.58
C SER A 533 20.62 -22.47 -8.76
N LEU A 534 20.01 -22.81 -9.90
CA LEU A 534 20.75 -23.13 -11.13
C LEU A 534 21.48 -21.91 -11.72
N ALA A 535 21.07 -20.69 -11.37
CA ALA A 535 21.81 -19.46 -11.69
C ALA A 535 22.90 -19.12 -10.65
N GLY A 536 23.08 -19.95 -9.61
CA GLY A 536 24.06 -19.73 -8.55
C GLY A 536 23.64 -18.68 -7.53
N VAL A 537 22.34 -18.60 -7.23
CA VAL A 537 21.74 -17.62 -6.33
C VAL A 537 21.07 -18.34 -5.15
N ALA A 538 21.37 -17.89 -3.94
CA ALA A 538 20.71 -18.33 -2.71
C ALA A 538 19.42 -17.53 -2.49
N THR A 539 18.46 -18.08 -1.74
CA THR A 539 17.21 -17.39 -1.43
C THR A 539 16.94 -17.34 0.06
N ILE A 540 16.22 -16.31 0.49
CA ILE A 540 15.76 -16.15 1.88
C ILE A 540 14.35 -15.57 1.88
N ALA A 541 13.46 -16.09 2.74
CA ALA A 541 12.07 -15.67 2.80
C ALA A 541 11.52 -15.72 4.22
N ILE A 542 10.57 -14.84 4.52
CA ILE A 542 9.76 -14.81 5.74
C ILE A 542 8.29 -14.64 5.34
N ASP A 543 7.37 -15.00 6.23
CA ASP A 543 5.96 -14.70 6.01
C ASP A 543 5.67 -13.23 6.33
N GLN A 544 4.77 -12.63 5.53
CA GLN A 544 4.18 -11.33 5.84
C GLN A 544 3.30 -11.44 7.10
N PRO A 545 2.98 -10.32 7.78
CA PRO A 545 2.07 -10.33 8.92
C PRO A 545 0.78 -11.07 8.59
N LEU A 546 0.27 -11.87 9.54
CA LEU A 546 -0.96 -12.63 9.43
C LEU A 546 -0.95 -13.72 8.34
N HIS A 547 0.18 -14.05 7.72
CA HIS A 547 0.28 -15.11 6.70
C HIS A 547 1.10 -16.30 7.20
N GLY A 548 0.90 -17.47 6.59
CA GLY A 548 1.73 -18.65 6.82
C GLY A 548 1.85 -18.97 8.31
N SER A 549 3.08 -19.03 8.83
CA SER A 549 3.31 -19.32 10.26
C SER A 549 3.09 -18.13 11.20
N ARG A 550 2.60 -16.99 10.70
CA ARG A 550 2.31 -15.76 11.47
C ARG A 550 0.81 -15.52 11.68
N GLY A 551 -0.02 -16.56 11.54
CA GLY A 551 -1.42 -16.52 11.95
C GLY A 551 -1.61 -16.73 13.46
N TYR A 552 -2.85 -16.58 13.91
CA TYR A 552 -3.22 -16.73 15.31
C TYR A 552 -4.35 -17.75 15.50
N ASP A 553 -4.06 -18.82 16.25
CA ASP A 553 -5.04 -19.74 16.84
C ASP A 553 -5.55 -19.17 18.18
N LEU A 554 -6.75 -18.59 18.15
CA LEU A 554 -7.38 -17.96 19.32
C LEU A 554 -8.09 -18.99 20.20
N THR A 555 -8.43 -20.17 19.66
CA THR A 555 -9.18 -21.22 20.38
C THR A 555 -8.31 -22.32 20.98
N GLY A 556 -7.06 -22.44 20.54
CA GLY A 556 -6.09 -23.44 20.95
C GLY A 556 -6.35 -24.83 20.35
N ASP A 557 -7.05 -24.93 19.23
CA ASP A 557 -7.39 -26.20 18.57
C ASP A 557 -6.37 -26.64 17.50
N GLY A 558 -5.38 -25.80 17.23
CA GLY A 558 -4.34 -26.02 16.23
C GLY A 558 -4.69 -25.50 14.83
N VAL A 559 -5.78 -24.75 14.68
CA VAL A 559 -6.18 -24.05 13.45
C VAL A 559 -6.20 -22.56 13.72
N ASP A 560 -5.63 -21.77 12.81
CA ASP A 560 -5.68 -20.32 12.95
C ASP A 560 -7.09 -19.78 12.72
N ASP A 561 -7.52 -18.88 13.59
CA ASP A 561 -8.74 -18.08 13.41
C ASP A 561 -8.45 -16.81 12.61
N ILE A 562 -7.23 -16.26 12.75
CA ILE A 562 -6.75 -15.09 12.00
C ILE A 562 -5.55 -15.51 11.16
N ASN A 563 -5.77 -15.72 9.86
CA ASN A 563 -4.71 -15.96 8.88
C ASN A 563 -5.17 -15.51 7.48
N ALA A 564 -4.30 -14.85 6.72
CA ALA A 564 -4.56 -14.35 5.37
C ALA A 564 -4.17 -15.33 4.27
N THR A 565 -3.43 -16.39 4.60
CA THR A 565 -3.15 -17.54 3.74
C THR A 565 -4.30 -18.53 3.74
N ASP A 566 -4.71 -18.99 4.93
CA ASP A 566 -5.58 -20.17 5.06
C ASP A 566 -7.03 -19.85 5.49
N VAL A 567 -7.31 -18.63 5.99
CA VAL A 567 -8.66 -18.24 6.46
C VAL A 567 -9.32 -17.21 5.55
N SER A 568 -8.79 -15.98 5.48
CA SER A 568 -9.33 -14.93 4.59
C SER A 568 -8.30 -13.85 4.30
N ALA A 569 -8.17 -13.48 3.02
CA ALA A 569 -7.36 -12.35 2.58
C ALA A 569 -7.74 -11.03 3.29
N THR A 570 -8.99 -10.93 3.76
CA THR A 570 -9.51 -9.74 4.43
C THR A 570 -8.85 -9.48 5.79
N HIS A 571 -8.23 -10.48 6.43
CA HIS A 571 -7.46 -10.25 7.66
C HIS A 571 -6.26 -9.33 7.44
N TYR A 572 -5.61 -9.41 6.27
CA TYR A 572 -4.52 -8.50 5.92
C TYR A 572 -5.04 -7.20 5.29
N MET A 573 -6.01 -7.28 4.35
CA MET A 573 -6.58 -6.09 3.69
C MET A 573 -7.33 -5.18 4.66
N ASN A 574 -7.91 -5.76 5.70
CA ASN A 574 -8.53 -5.15 6.86
C ASN A 574 -9.43 -3.92 6.56
N LEU A 575 -10.46 -4.14 5.76
CA LEU A 575 -11.37 -3.08 5.32
C LEU A 575 -12.25 -2.51 6.45
N ALA A 576 -12.36 -3.25 7.57
CA ALA A 576 -13.05 -2.82 8.78
C ALA A 576 -12.19 -1.89 9.66
N SER A 577 -10.87 -1.90 9.50
CA SER A 577 -9.93 -0.99 10.16
C SER A 577 -8.85 -0.54 9.17
N LEU A 578 -9.15 0.54 8.44
CA LEU A 578 -8.23 1.11 7.46
C LEU A 578 -6.85 1.47 8.06
N PRO A 579 -6.73 1.99 9.30
CA PRO A 579 -5.41 2.21 9.92
C PRO A 579 -4.62 0.91 10.09
N THR A 580 -5.27 -0.20 10.46
CA THR A 580 -4.62 -1.50 10.57
C THR A 580 -4.20 -2.02 9.19
N ALA A 581 -5.03 -1.85 8.16
CA ALA A 581 -4.68 -2.19 6.77
C ALA A 581 -3.40 -1.48 6.30
N ARG A 582 -3.30 -0.18 6.57
CA ARG A 582 -2.10 0.64 6.28
C ARG A 582 -0.88 0.11 7.02
N ASP A 583 -1.05 -0.21 8.30
CA ASP A 583 0.07 -0.62 9.15
C ASP A 583 0.52 -2.06 8.88
N ASN A 584 -0.34 -2.93 8.34
CA ASN A 584 0.05 -4.25 7.81
C ASN A 584 1.11 -4.11 6.70
N LEU A 585 0.91 -3.18 5.77
CA LEU A 585 1.90 -2.89 4.71
C LEU A 585 3.21 -2.34 5.30
N ARG A 586 3.12 -1.40 6.25
CA ARG A 586 4.31 -0.81 6.89
C ARG A 586 5.07 -1.83 7.73
N GLN A 587 4.40 -2.72 8.46
CA GLN A 587 5.04 -3.82 9.18
C GLN A 587 5.76 -4.77 8.22
N SER A 588 5.13 -5.09 7.09
CA SER A 588 5.75 -5.95 6.05
C SER A 588 7.06 -5.35 5.54
N VAL A 589 7.10 -4.03 5.29
CA VAL A 589 8.34 -3.33 4.89
C VAL A 589 9.36 -3.29 6.02
N SER A 590 8.92 -3.05 7.27
CA SER A 590 9.78 -3.11 8.46
C SER A 590 10.44 -4.49 8.62
N ASP A 591 9.69 -5.57 8.46
CA ASP A 591 10.20 -6.93 8.58
C ASP A 591 11.25 -7.24 7.50
N LEU A 592 11.04 -6.78 6.26
CA LEU A 592 12.02 -6.91 5.19
C LEU A 592 13.30 -6.08 5.45
N LEU A 593 13.19 -4.87 6.03
CA LEU A 593 14.34 -4.08 6.50
C LEU A 593 15.13 -4.82 7.57
N GLY A 594 14.43 -5.40 8.55
CA GLY A 594 15.02 -6.22 9.61
C GLY A 594 15.71 -7.47 9.08
N LEU A 595 15.07 -8.21 8.17
CA LEU A 595 15.63 -9.38 7.50
C LEU A 595 16.90 -9.01 6.74
N ARG A 596 16.85 -7.92 5.96
CA ARG A 596 18.00 -7.43 5.20
C ARG A 596 19.17 -7.02 6.09
N LEU A 597 18.89 -6.37 7.21
CA LEU A 597 19.91 -6.05 8.21
C LEU A 597 20.50 -7.33 8.79
N GLY A 598 19.66 -8.34 9.09
CA GLY A 598 20.08 -9.62 9.65
C GLY A 598 20.90 -10.50 8.72
N ILE A 599 20.83 -10.31 7.40
CA ILE A 599 21.75 -10.96 6.43
C ILE A 599 23.21 -10.58 6.71
N ASN A 600 23.49 -9.46 7.39
CA ASN A 600 24.84 -9.11 7.83
C ASN A 600 25.33 -9.92 9.05
N ALA A 601 24.45 -10.70 9.69
CA ALA A 601 24.70 -11.45 10.91
C ALA A 601 24.07 -12.86 10.87
N VAL A 602 24.51 -13.69 9.92
CA VAL A 602 24.06 -15.09 9.79
C VAL A 602 24.93 -16.03 10.62
N VAL A 603 24.28 -16.86 11.43
CA VAL A 603 24.89 -17.98 12.17
C VAL A 603 24.47 -19.29 11.52
N ASP A 604 25.41 -19.94 10.86
CA ASP A 604 25.22 -21.27 10.29
C ASP A 604 25.44 -22.35 11.35
N ALA A 605 24.34 -22.93 11.84
CA ALA A 605 24.31 -24.07 12.75
C ALA A 605 23.98 -25.39 12.03
N THR A 606 23.97 -25.41 10.69
CA THR A 606 23.73 -26.62 9.89
C THR A 606 24.88 -27.62 10.06
N THR A 607 24.61 -28.90 9.82
CA THR A 607 25.64 -29.94 9.84
C THR A 607 26.70 -29.76 8.76
N THR A 608 26.34 -29.13 7.64
CA THR A 608 27.21 -28.95 6.47
C THR A 608 28.08 -27.71 6.54
N GLN A 609 27.69 -26.71 7.35
CA GLN A 609 28.30 -25.38 7.40
C GLN A 609 28.41 -24.72 6.01
N GLY A 610 27.38 -24.93 5.17
CA GLY A 610 27.34 -24.52 3.77
C GLY A 610 26.64 -23.18 3.51
N VAL A 611 26.05 -22.54 4.52
CA VAL A 611 25.27 -21.32 4.38
C VAL A 611 26.19 -20.11 4.47
N LYS A 612 26.45 -19.48 3.32
CA LYS A 612 27.26 -18.26 3.24
C LYS A 612 26.71 -17.31 2.18
N PHE A 613 26.41 -16.09 2.60
CA PHE A 613 25.83 -15.05 1.77
C PHE A 613 26.83 -13.95 1.44
N ASP A 614 26.81 -13.48 0.20
CA ASP A 614 27.46 -12.23 -0.20
C ASP A 614 26.54 -11.05 0.17
N THR A 615 26.82 -10.42 1.31
CA THR A 615 26.01 -9.33 1.86
C THR A 615 26.06 -8.05 1.01
N SER A 616 26.96 -7.98 0.03
CA SER A 616 27.04 -6.88 -0.95
C SER A 616 26.18 -7.12 -2.19
N ARG A 617 25.67 -8.34 -2.37
CA ARG A 617 24.82 -8.78 -3.48
C ARG A 617 23.50 -9.34 -2.95
N VAL A 618 22.65 -8.45 -2.44
CA VAL A 618 21.31 -8.79 -1.98
C VAL A 618 20.28 -8.10 -2.86
N SER A 619 19.38 -8.87 -3.43
CA SER A 619 18.30 -8.44 -4.33
C SER A 619 16.94 -8.83 -3.74
N ILE A 620 15.84 -8.36 -4.33
CA ILE A 620 14.50 -8.80 -3.96
C ILE A 620 13.70 -9.27 -5.16
N MET A 621 12.93 -10.34 -4.99
CA MET A 621 11.87 -10.73 -5.91
C MET A 621 10.55 -10.87 -5.14
N GLY A 622 9.51 -10.23 -5.65
CA GLY A 622 8.20 -10.24 -5.05
C GLY A 622 7.11 -10.54 -6.07
N VAL A 623 6.02 -11.14 -5.59
CA VAL A 623 4.81 -11.43 -6.40
C VAL A 623 3.60 -10.78 -5.74
N SER A 624 2.77 -10.07 -6.53
CA SER A 624 1.53 -9.46 -6.03
C SER A 624 1.77 -8.53 -4.84
N LEU A 625 1.15 -8.78 -3.69
CA LEU A 625 1.41 -8.08 -2.42
C LEU A 625 2.90 -8.06 -2.06
N GLY A 626 3.63 -9.15 -2.30
CA GLY A 626 5.08 -9.21 -2.09
C GLY A 626 5.88 -8.34 -3.07
N ALA A 627 5.35 -8.10 -4.27
CA ALA A 627 5.92 -7.14 -5.21
C ALA A 627 5.64 -5.69 -4.77
N ILE A 628 4.46 -5.43 -4.18
CA ILE A 628 4.10 -4.12 -3.60
C ILE A 628 5.00 -3.81 -2.41
N THR A 629 5.03 -4.67 -1.39
CA THR A 629 5.83 -4.46 -0.18
C THR A 629 7.32 -4.56 -0.48
N GLY A 630 7.72 -5.43 -1.42
CA GLY A 630 9.10 -5.56 -1.87
C GLY A 630 9.63 -4.33 -2.62
N GLY A 631 8.81 -3.70 -3.47
CA GLY A 631 9.15 -2.43 -4.13
C GLY A 631 9.31 -1.29 -3.11
N ASN A 632 8.37 -1.16 -2.17
CA ASN A 632 8.44 -0.18 -1.08
C ASN A 632 9.69 -0.38 -0.23
N PHE A 633 9.96 -1.63 0.15
CA PHE A 633 11.16 -2.01 0.89
C PHE A 633 12.43 -1.62 0.15
N ALA A 634 12.56 -1.93 -1.14
CA ALA A 634 13.76 -1.57 -1.90
C ALA A 634 13.97 -0.05 -1.95
N ALA A 635 12.90 0.74 -2.13
CA ALA A 635 12.96 2.20 -2.10
C ALA A 635 13.43 2.73 -0.74
N VAL A 636 12.86 2.25 0.37
CA VAL A 636 13.26 2.67 1.73
C VAL A 636 14.67 2.19 2.08
N ALA A 637 15.02 0.95 1.71
CA ALA A 637 16.33 0.35 1.95
C ALA A 637 17.45 1.13 1.23
N ASN A 638 17.21 1.62 0.02
CA ASN A 638 18.17 2.40 -0.76
C ASN A 638 18.10 3.92 -0.53
N THR A 639 17.12 4.41 0.23
CA THR A 639 17.12 5.80 0.71
C THR A 639 18.20 5.98 1.78
N THR A 640 19.09 6.97 1.61
CA THR A 640 20.16 7.23 2.58
C THR A 640 19.60 7.59 3.95
N MET A 641 20.21 7.04 5.02
CA MET A 641 19.88 7.46 6.38
C MET A 641 20.41 8.87 6.72
N GLY A 642 21.34 9.39 5.90
CA GLY A 642 21.93 10.72 6.09
C GLY A 642 22.89 10.81 7.28
N ASP A 643 23.47 12.00 7.44
CA ASP A 643 24.29 12.40 8.60
C ASP A 643 25.38 11.38 8.97
N GLU A 644 25.45 10.99 10.25
CA GLU A 644 26.43 10.04 10.80
C GLU A 644 26.14 8.58 10.42
N LEU A 645 24.92 8.27 9.97
CA LEU A 645 24.47 6.91 9.63
C LEU A 645 24.69 6.55 8.15
N ALA A 646 25.01 7.52 7.28
CA ALA A 646 25.22 7.26 5.84
C ALA A 646 26.31 6.21 5.56
N ALA A 647 27.29 6.04 6.46
CA ALA A 647 28.31 5.00 6.35
C ALA A 647 27.76 3.57 6.49
N LEU A 648 26.54 3.42 7.01
CA LEU A 648 25.86 2.14 7.22
C LEU A 648 24.78 1.85 6.17
N ASP A 649 24.55 2.75 5.21
CA ASP A 649 23.53 2.57 4.16
C ASP A 649 23.70 1.23 3.40
N SER A 650 24.95 0.80 3.19
CA SER A 650 25.24 -0.48 2.52
C SER A 650 24.74 -1.72 3.26
N MET A 651 24.45 -1.63 4.56
CA MET A 651 23.89 -2.74 5.34
C MET A 651 22.44 -3.02 4.98
N PHE A 652 21.74 -2.03 4.43
CA PHE A 652 20.36 -2.17 3.93
C PHE A 652 20.28 -2.26 2.41
N ALA A 653 21.31 -1.79 1.69
CA ALA A 653 21.22 -1.64 0.24
C ALA A 653 20.76 -2.91 -0.50
N ILE A 654 19.85 -2.68 -1.46
CA ILE A 654 19.29 -3.68 -2.38
C ILE A 654 19.83 -3.42 -3.78
N LYS A 655 20.36 -4.46 -4.41
CA LYS A 655 21.03 -4.35 -5.71
C LYS A 655 20.09 -4.20 -6.87
N GLU A 656 18.99 -4.94 -6.87
CA GLU A 656 17.95 -4.87 -7.88
C GLU A 656 16.63 -5.43 -7.32
N ALA A 657 15.52 -5.09 -7.98
CA ALA A 657 14.20 -5.61 -7.68
C ALA A 657 13.58 -6.27 -8.91
N SER A 658 13.00 -7.46 -8.73
CA SER A 658 12.16 -8.12 -9.72
C SER A 658 10.73 -8.24 -9.20
N LEU A 659 9.78 -7.59 -9.85
CA LEU A 659 8.43 -7.38 -9.33
C LEU A 659 7.39 -7.97 -10.29
N GLU A 660 6.73 -9.05 -9.88
CA GLU A 660 5.62 -9.64 -10.65
C GLU A 660 4.28 -9.07 -10.18
N SER A 661 3.53 -8.51 -11.12
CA SER A 661 2.17 -8.01 -10.92
C SER A 661 1.95 -7.01 -9.77
N PRO A 662 2.87 -6.05 -9.47
CA PRO A 662 2.59 -5.00 -8.48
C PRO A 662 1.57 -3.98 -9.02
N GLY A 663 0.84 -3.29 -8.15
CA GLY A 663 -0.05 -2.19 -8.51
C GLY A 663 -0.09 -1.08 -7.46
N GLY A 664 -0.26 0.16 -7.90
CA GLY A 664 -0.45 1.34 -7.04
C GLY A 664 -1.90 1.81 -7.01
N GLY A 665 -2.24 2.72 -6.10
CA GLY A 665 -3.63 3.16 -5.90
C GLY A 665 -4.50 2.02 -5.38
N LEU A 666 -4.10 1.47 -4.24
CA LEU A 666 -4.62 0.25 -3.60
C LEU A 666 -6.15 0.22 -3.49
N ALA A 667 -6.77 1.31 -3.01
CA ALA A 667 -8.21 1.31 -2.77
C ALA A 667 -9.01 1.13 -4.07
N GLN A 668 -8.62 1.88 -5.11
CA GLN A 668 -9.33 1.83 -6.39
C GLN A 668 -9.13 0.49 -7.09
N PHE A 669 -7.90 -0.02 -7.13
CA PHE A 669 -7.68 -1.29 -7.83
C PHE A 669 -8.36 -2.45 -7.10
N LEU A 670 -8.46 -2.42 -5.77
CA LEU A 670 -9.17 -3.45 -5.02
C LEU A 670 -10.66 -3.44 -5.34
N LEU A 671 -11.27 -2.26 -5.44
CA LEU A 671 -12.69 -2.11 -5.84
C LEU A 671 -12.95 -2.54 -7.31
N GLU A 672 -11.99 -2.32 -8.21
CA GLU A 672 -12.08 -2.70 -9.62
C GLU A 672 -11.54 -4.10 -9.92
N SER A 673 -10.92 -4.77 -8.95
CA SER A 673 -10.37 -6.12 -9.08
C SER A 673 -11.48 -7.12 -9.44
N PRO A 674 -11.35 -7.92 -10.52
CA PRO A 674 -12.28 -9.01 -10.78
C PRO A 674 -12.31 -10.06 -9.66
N ALA A 675 -11.16 -10.35 -9.02
CA ALA A 675 -11.06 -11.35 -7.96
C ALA A 675 -11.56 -10.83 -6.61
N PHE A 676 -11.22 -9.59 -6.23
CA PHE A 676 -11.53 -9.05 -4.89
C PHE A 676 -12.73 -8.09 -4.87
N GLY A 677 -12.94 -7.33 -5.94
CA GLY A 677 -13.94 -6.27 -6.02
C GLY A 677 -15.35 -6.72 -5.62
N PRO A 678 -15.86 -7.89 -6.06
CA PRO A 678 -17.16 -8.38 -5.61
C PRO A 678 -17.23 -8.55 -4.10
N LEU A 679 -16.28 -9.23 -3.46
CA LEU A 679 -16.29 -9.45 -2.02
C LEU A 679 -16.27 -8.12 -1.26
N ILE A 680 -15.38 -7.21 -1.68
CA ILE A 680 -15.23 -5.87 -1.07
C ILE A 680 -16.52 -5.09 -1.16
N LYS A 681 -17.14 -5.02 -2.34
CA LYS A 681 -18.41 -4.33 -2.54
C LYS A 681 -19.53 -4.95 -1.70
N GLY A 682 -19.53 -6.27 -1.55
CA GLY A 682 -20.48 -6.99 -0.68
C GLY A 682 -20.31 -6.62 0.79
N LEU A 683 -19.07 -6.54 1.27
CA LEU A 683 -18.76 -6.13 2.65
C LEU A 683 -19.19 -4.68 2.91
N LEU A 684 -18.86 -3.76 2.00
CA LEU A 684 -19.25 -2.35 2.11
C LEU A 684 -20.77 -2.15 2.07
N LEU A 685 -21.46 -2.83 1.17
CA LEU A 685 -22.92 -2.75 1.11
C LEU A 685 -23.60 -3.40 2.32
N SER A 686 -22.94 -4.35 2.99
CA SER A 686 -23.47 -4.95 4.23
C SER A 686 -23.50 -3.96 5.40
N SER A 687 -22.64 -2.94 5.40
CA SER A 687 -22.67 -1.86 6.39
C SER A 687 -23.46 -0.63 5.92
N ALA A 688 -23.46 -0.34 4.62
CA ALA A 688 -24.01 0.91 4.08
C ALA A 688 -25.42 0.80 3.47
N SER A 689 -25.92 -0.40 3.14
CA SER A 689 -27.19 -0.57 2.42
C SER A 689 -28.18 -1.49 3.14
N GLU A 690 -29.24 -0.89 3.71
CA GLU A 690 -30.36 -1.65 4.29
C GLU A 690 -31.05 -2.56 3.26
N GLU A 691 -31.11 -2.16 1.99
CA GLU A 691 -31.70 -2.94 0.91
C GLU A 691 -30.87 -4.20 0.62
N PHE A 692 -29.54 -4.07 0.60
CA PHE A 692 -28.65 -5.21 0.41
C PHE A 692 -28.71 -6.18 1.59
N VAL A 693 -28.71 -5.68 2.83
CA VAL A 693 -28.89 -6.50 4.03
C VAL A 693 -30.24 -7.24 3.99
N ALA A 694 -31.31 -6.58 3.56
CA ALA A 694 -32.61 -7.23 3.38
C ALA A 694 -32.58 -8.34 2.32
N LEU A 695 -31.83 -8.16 1.23
CA LEU A 695 -31.60 -9.20 0.23
C LEU A 695 -30.84 -10.40 0.83
N LEU A 696 -29.80 -10.17 1.61
CA LEU A 696 -29.05 -11.25 2.28
C LEU A 696 -29.96 -12.08 3.18
N VAL A 697 -30.77 -11.43 4.03
CA VAL A 697 -31.76 -12.10 4.88
C VAL A 697 -32.80 -12.86 4.05
N GLN A 698 -33.22 -12.31 2.90
CA GLN A 698 -34.16 -12.99 2.00
C GLN A 698 -33.56 -14.25 1.36
N LEU A 699 -32.30 -14.20 0.96
CA LEU A 699 -31.62 -15.31 0.29
C LEU A 699 -31.20 -16.41 1.26
N TYR A 700 -30.73 -16.04 2.45
CA TYR A 700 -30.03 -16.96 3.37
C TYR A 700 -30.67 -17.09 4.76
N GLY A 701 -31.65 -16.26 5.10
CA GLY A 701 -32.43 -16.35 6.35
C GLY A 701 -31.93 -15.43 7.46
N ASP A 702 -30.62 -15.22 7.57
CA ASP A 702 -29.96 -14.24 8.43
C ASP A 702 -28.59 -13.85 7.83
N THR A 703 -27.85 -12.98 8.53
CA THR A 703 -26.52 -12.48 8.11
C THR A 703 -25.39 -12.93 9.01
N SER A 704 -25.64 -13.79 10.02
CA SER A 704 -24.65 -14.13 11.04
C SER A 704 -23.57 -15.09 10.57
N ASP A 705 -23.92 -16.02 9.66
CA ASP A 705 -23.05 -17.12 9.23
C ASP A 705 -22.88 -17.15 7.70
N LEU A 706 -22.78 -15.97 7.06
CA LEU A 706 -22.60 -15.88 5.61
C LEU A 706 -21.17 -16.24 5.20
N THR A 707 -21.04 -17.11 4.19
CA THR A 707 -19.74 -17.36 3.57
C THR A 707 -19.37 -16.26 2.59
N GLU A 708 -18.06 -16.06 2.34
CA GLU A 708 -17.59 -15.11 1.32
C GLU A 708 -18.20 -15.40 -0.07
N GLU A 709 -18.33 -16.68 -0.44
CA GLU A 709 -18.97 -17.10 -1.69
C GLU A 709 -20.43 -16.67 -1.78
N GLN A 710 -21.18 -16.79 -0.68
CA GLN A 710 -22.58 -16.37 -0.61
C GLN A 710 -22.71 -14.85 -0.74
N LEU A 711 -21.79 -14.10 -0.12
CA LEU A 711 -21.75 -12.65 -0.19
C LEU A 711 -21.42 -12.16 -1.61
N VAL A 712 -20.41 -12.75 -2.25
CA VAL A 712 -20.03 -12.47 -3.65
C VAL A 712 -21.18 -12.76 -4.61
N ALA A 713 -21.86 -13.89 -4.45
CA ALA A 713 -23.01 -14.23 -5.29
C ALA A 713 -24.17 -13.23 -5.10
N ALA A 714 -24.44 -12.81 -3.85
CA ALA A 714 -25.52 -11.89 -3.54
C ALA A 714 -25.25 -10.47 -4.06
N VAL A 715 -24.04 -9.94 -3.86
CA VAL A 715 -23.70 -8.59 -4.32
C VAL A 715 -23.69 -8.50 -5.84
N THR A 716 -23.20 -9.54 -6.54
CA THR A 716 -23.28 -9.59 -8.01
C THR A 716 -24.74 -9.49 -8.48
N ALA A 717 -25.63 -10.29 -7.88
CA ALA A 717 -27.05 -10.27 -8.21
C ALA A 717 -27.75 -8.95 -7.82
N PHE A 718 -27.30 -8.31 -6.74
CA PHE A 718 -27.81 -7.01 -6.29
C PHE A 718 -27.44 -5.91 -7.29
N MET A 719 -26.16 -5.80 -7.63
CA MET A 719 -25.65 -4.80 -8.57
C MET A 719 -26.30 -4.93 -9.95
N ASP A 720 -26.48 -6.16 -10.46
CA ASP A 720 -27.15 -6.43 -11.73
C ASP A 720 -28.63 -6.02 -11.77
N ALA A 721 -29.26 -5.84 -10.60
CA ALA A 721 -30.68 -5.52 -10.47
C ALA A 721 -30.97 -4.02 -10.26
N LEU A 722 -29.94 -3.20 -10.01
CA LEU A 722 -30.09 -1.76 -9.76
C LEU A 722 -30.56 -1.00 -11.01
N THR A 723 -31.35 0.07 -10.81
CA THR A 723 -31.57 1.08 -11.87
C THR A 723 -30.38 2.03 -11.97
N ASP A 724 -30.27 2.79 -13.06
CA ASP A 724 -29.20 3.78 -13.24
C ASP A 724 -29.12 4.76 -12.05
N GLU A 725 -30.25 5.21 -11.50
CA GLU A 725 -30.28 6.09 -10.33
C GLU A 725 -29.78 5.40 -9.05
N GLN A 726 -30.15 4.13 -8.84
CA GLN A 726 -29.69 3.36 -7.67
C GLN A 726 -28.21 3.00 -7.78
N THR A 727 -27.73 2.72 -8.99
CA THR A 727 -26.31 2.48 -9.26
C THR A 727 -25.50 3.72 -8.90
N ALA A 728 -25.94 4.91 -9.28
CA ALA A 728 -25.25 6.15 -8.92
C ALA A 728 -25.17 6.38 -7.40
N GLU A 729 -26.23 6.04 -6.65
CA GLU A 729 -26.24 6.11 -5.19
C GLU A 729 -25.23 5.13 -4.56
N VAL A 730 -25.17 3.90 -5.06
CA VAL A 730 -24.22 2.88 -4.60
C VAL A 730 -22.77 3.23 -4.97
N GLU A 731 -22.55 3.75 -6.18
CA GLU A 731 -21.22 4.19 -6.63
C GLU A 731 -20.70 5.39 -5.83
N ALA A 732 -21.59 6.26 -5.34
CA ALA A 732 -21.21 7.35 -4.44
C ALA A 732 -20.65 6.80 -3.10
N VAL A 733 -21.29 5.77 -2.53
CA VAL A 733 -20.78 5.07 -1.33
C VAL A 733 -19.40 4.46 -1.58
N PHE A 734 -19.21 3.80 -2.72
CA PHE A 734 -17.90 3.24 -3.06
C PHE A 734 -16.83 4.32 -3.28
N SER A 735 -17.21 5.46 -3.85
CA SER A 735 -16.28 6.58 -4.09
C SER A 735 -15.86 7.26 -2.78
N GLU A 736 -16.78 7.45 -1.84
CA GLU A 736 -16.47 7.98 -0.50
C GLU A 736 -15.53 7.02 0.25
N PHE A 737 -15.83 5.73 0.24
CA PHE A 737 -14.94 4.72 0.82
C PHE A 737 -13.57 4.72 0.12
N ALA A 738 -13.53 4.76 -1.21
CA ALA A 738 -12.28 4.78 -1.98
C ALA A 738 -11.39 5.98 -1.62
N PHE A 739 -12.00 7.15 -1.43
CA PHE A 739 -11.29 8.36 -0.99
C PHE A 739 -10.66 8.17 0.39
N ALA A 740 -11.44 7.73 1.38
CA ALA A 740 -10.95 7.55 2.74
C ALA A 740 -9.92 6.41 2.82
N ALA A 741 -10.19 5.29 2.17
CA ALA A 741 -9.29 4.15 2.10
C ALA A 741 -7.98 4.50 1.40
N GLN A 742 -8.01 5.17 0.24
CA GLN A 742 -6.76 5.56 -0.42
C GLN A 742 -5.98 6.58 0.41
N THR A 743 -6.67 7.55 0.99
CA THR A 743 -6.04 8.52 1.89
C THR A 743 -5.34 7.78 3.04
N MET A 744 -6.00 6.85 3.72
CA MET A 744 -5.37 6.06 4.78
C MET A 744 -4.17 5.23 4.29
N MET A 745 -4.30 4.60 3.13
CA MET A 745 -3.31 3.63 2.62
C MET A 745 -2.08 4.27 1.99
N ASP A 746 -2.10 5.56 1.66
CA ASP A 746 -1.03 6.24 0.91
C ASP A 746 0.38 6.03 1.48
N ALA A 747 0.50 5.93 2.80
CA ALA A 747 1.79 5.71 3.43
C ALA A 747 2.35 4.27 3.26
N GLY A 748 1.51 3.31 2.89
CA GLY A 748 1.88 1.95 2.49
C GLY A 748 1.72 1.69 0.98
N ASP A 749 1.16 2.63 0.22
CA ASP A 749 0.88 2.50 -1.20
C ASP A 749 2.16 2.67 -2.06
N PRO A 750 2.42 1.77 -3.02
CA PRO A 750 3.67 1.79 -3.78
C PRO A 750 3.82 2.98 -4.72
N THR A 751 2.75 3.67 -5.08
CA THR A 751 2.83 4.89 -5.89
C THR A 751 3.71 5.96 -5.22
N ASN A 752 3.68 6.06 -3.89
CA ASN A 752 4.50 7.03 -3.16
C ASN A 752 5.99 6.66 -3.06
N TYR A 753 6.35 5.41 -3.36
CA TYR A 753 7.73 4.93 -3.35
C TYR A 753 8.30 4.76 -4.76
N ALA A 754 7.46 4.76 -5.79
CA ALA A 754 7.79 4.44 -7.18
C ALA A 754 8.91 5.31 -7.77
N GLU A 755 8.85 6.63 -7.63
CA GLU A 755 9.91 7.52 -8.16
C GLU A 755 11.25 7.26 -7.47
N THR A 756 11.23 7.06 -6.14
CA THR A 756 12.44 6.74 -5.37
C THR A 756 12.99 5.37 -5.77
N LEU A 757 12.12 4.38 -5.96
CA LEU A 757 12.50 3.05 -6.42
C LEU A 757 13.23 3.14 -7.77
N GLY A 758 12.61 3.77 -8.77
CA GLY A 758 13.19 3.94 -10.11
C GLY A 758 14.49 4.75 -10.13
N ALA A 759 14.64 5.72 -9.23
CA ALA A 759 15.85 6.53 -9.12
C ALA A 759 17.02 5.83 -8.43
N THR A 760 16.76 4.84 -7.57
CA THR A 760 17.78 4.25 -6.69
C THR A 760 18.06 2.78 -6.95
N THR A 761 17.15 2.07 -7.62
CA THR A 761 17.18 0.62 -7.76
C THR A 761 16.83 0.22 -9.20
N PRO A 762 17.65 -0.61 -9.87
CA PRO A 762 17.26 -1.26 -11.12
C PRO A 762 16.03 -2.15 -10.93
N VAL A 763 15.03 -2.03 -11.80
CA VAL A 763 13.75 -2.74 -11.68
C VAL A 763 13.43 -3.54 -12.94
N HIS A 764 13.14 -4.83 -12.73
CA HIS A 764 12.50 -5.71 -13.70
C HIS A 764 11.05 -5.93 -13.25
N MET A 765 10.07 -5.46 -14.02
CA MET A 765 8.64 -5.63 -13.72
C MET A 765 7.99 -6.54 -14.75
N MET A 766 7.13 -7.46 -14.31
CA MET A 766 6.39 -8.39 -15.18
C MET A 766 4.89 -8.19 -14.97
N THR A 767 4.13 -8.08 -16.06
CA THR A 767 2.66 -7.90 -16.02
C THR A 767 2.00 -8.77 -17.07
N VAL A 768 0.92 -9.48 -16.71
CA VAL A 768 0.07 -10.21 -17.67
C VAL A 768 -1.01 -9.28 -18.21
N VAL A 769 -0.91 -8.92 -19.49
CA VAL A 769 -1.87 -8.03 -20.18
C VAL A 769 -2.90 -8.79 -21.02
N GLY A 770 -2.69 -10.10 -21.20
CA GLY A 770 -3.56 -10.93 -22.05
C GLY A 770 -3.41 -10.62 -23.54
N ASP A 771 -4.23 -11.27 -24.36
CA ASP A 771 -4.25 -11.10 -25.83
C ASP A 771 -5.52 -10.41 -26.35
N GLY A 772 -6.40 -10.00 -25.43
CA GLY A 772 -7.71 -9.40 -25.73
C GLY A 772 -8.81 -10.41 -26.07
N GLY A 773 -8.53 -11.72 -25.99
CA GLY A 773 -9.52 -12.79 -26.08
C GLY A 773 -10.04 -13.26 -24.73
N ASP A 774 -11.02 -14.16 -24.76
CA ASP A 774 -11.68 -14.70 -23.55
C ASP A 774 -10.83 -15.76 -22.82
N GLU A 775 -9.81 -16.32 -23.48
CA GLU A 775 -8.95 -17.39 -22.93
C GLU A 775 -7.72 -16.83 -22.21
N ASN A 776 -7.08 -15.79 -22.76
CA ASN A 776 -5.91 -15.13 -22.18
C ASN A 776 -6.30 -13.75 -21.68
N LEU A 777 -6.99 -13.73 -20.55
CA LEU A 777 -7.40 -12.49 -19.90
C LEU A 777 -6.17 -11.73 -19.35
N PRO A 778 -6.26 -10.39 -19.24
CA PRO A 778 -5.34 -9.64 -18.40
C PRO A 778 -5.36 -10.15 -16.96
N ASP A 779 -4.41 -9.70 -16.14
CA ASP A 779 -4.41 -9.99 -14.71
C ASP A 779 -5.78 -9.73 -14.05
N GLN A 780 -6.32 -10.75 -13.38
CA GLN A 780 -7.65 -10.74 -12.77
C GLN A 780 -7.63 -10.39 -11.28
N VAL A 781 -6.45 -10.18 -10.68
CA VAL A 781 -6.31 -9.87 -9.26
C VAL A 781 -5.93 -8.40 -9.07
N ILE A 782 -4.86 -7.95 -9.71
CA ILE A 782 -4.48 -6.53 -9.75
C ILE A 782 -4.71 -6.02 -11.18
N PRO A 783 -5.73 -5.18 -11.42
CA PRO A 783 -5.98 -4.62 -12.73
C PRO A 783 -4.73 -3.97 -13.36
N VAL A 784 -4.51 -4.26 -14.64
CA VAL A 784 -3.42 -3.65 -15.45
C VAL A 784 -3.55 -2.12 -15.47
N SER A 785 -4.77 -1.62 -15.49
CA SER A 785 -5.16 -0.21 -15.34
C SER A 785 -6.56 -0.12 -14.74
N THR A 786 -6.88 0.99 -14.08
CA THR A 786 -8.23 1.27 -13.54
C THR A 786 -8.81 2.55 -14.15
N ALA A 787 -9.97 3.00 -13.66
CA ALA A 787 -10.53 4.29 -14.04
C ALA A 787 -9.68 5.49 -13.57
N LEU A 788 -8.81 5.31 -12.57
CA LEU A 788 -7.96 6.37 -12.02
C LEU A 788 -6.55 6.32 -12.63
N PRO A 789 -5.97 7.49 -13.02
CA PRO A 789 -4.74 7.54 -13.80
C PRO A 789 -3.48 7.08 -13.05
N LEU A 790 -3.54 7.03 -11.72
CA LEU A 790 -2.44 6.60 -10.84
C LEU A 790 -2.65 5.22 -10.23
N SER A 791 -3.67 4.46 -10.68
CA SER A 791 -4.03 3.18 -10.08
C SER A 791 -3.94 2.00 -11.06
N GLY A 792 -3.38 0.88 -10.60
CA GLY A 792 -3.11 -0.33 -11.37
C GLY A 792 -1.62 -0.56 -11.66
N GLN A 793 -1.33 -1.59 -12.47
CA GLN A 793 0.06 -2.02 -12.75
C GLN A 793 0.81 -1.06 -13.69
N LEU A 794 0.21 -0.66 -14.82
CA LEU A 794 0.87 0.21 -15.80
C LEU A 794 1.11 1.64 -15.27
N PRO A 795 0.17 2.27 -14.55
CA PRO A 795 0.44 3.55 -13.89
C PRO A 795 1.60 3.50 -12.90
N LEU A 796 1.70 2.41 -12.12
CA LEU A 796 2.84 2.20 -11.22
C LEU A 796 4.15 2.08 -12.01
N ALA A 797 4.19 1.23 -13.05
CA ALA A 797 5.36 1.07 -13.91
C ALA A 797 5.81 2.40 -14.56
N SER A 798 4.85 3.22 -14.98
CA SER A 798 5.12 4.56 -15.53
C SER A 798 5.72 5.49 -14.49
N THR A 799 5.23 5.47 -13.24
CA THR A 799 5.76 6.29 -12.13
C THR A 799 7.16 5.85 -11.72
N ILE A 800 7.46 4.55 -11.79
CA ILE A 800 8.83 4.01 -11.62
C ILE A 800 9.75 4.47 -12.77
N GLY A 801 9.20 4.77 -13.94
CA GLY A 801 9.96 5.16 -15.14
C GLY A 801 10.39 3.97 -16.00
N LEU A 802 9.59 2.90 -16.05
CA LEU A 802 9.89 1.70 -16.82
C LEU A 802 9.47 1.83 -18.28
N GLU A 803 10.32 1.31 -19.16
CA GLU A 803 10.01 1.13 -20.59
C GLU A 803 9.75 -0.35 -20.87
N GLN A 804 8.85 -0.62 -21.82
CA GLN A 804 8.54 -1.99 -22.23
C GLN A 804 9.76 -2.67 -22.87
N VAL A 805 10.00 -3.92 -22.52
CA VAL A 805 11.03 -4.79 -23.08
C VAL A 805 10.34 -5.94 -23.81
N THR A 806 10.48 -5.98 -25.13
CA THR A 806 9.87 -7.02 -25.99
C THR A 806 10.87 -8.03 -26.54
N THR A 807 12.17 -7.73 -26.43
CA THR A 807 13.30 -8.58 -26.82
C THR A 807 14.43 -8.37 -25.83
N THR A 808 15.37 -9.31 -25.71
CA THR A 808 16.48 -9.24 -24.74
C THR A 808 17.16 -7.87 -24.70
N LYS A 809 17.15 -7.24 -23.51
CA LYS A 809 17.82 -5.97 -23.22
C LYS A 809 19.06 -6.27 -22.39
N ALA A 810 20.23 -5.87 -22.89
CA ALA A 810 21.50 -6.07 -22.21
C ALA A 810 22.40 -4.84 -22.35
N ASP A 811 23.06 -4.44 -21.26
CA ASP A 811 24.05 -3.36 -21.24
C ASP A 811 25.21 -3.72 -20.28
N THR A 812 26.25 -2.89 -20.27
CA THR A 812 27.34 -2.89 -19.28
C THR A 812 26.96 -2.20 -17.98
N GLN A 813 25.90 -1.41 -17.97
CA GLN A 813 25.29 -0.81 -16.77
C GLN A 813 23.99 -1.53 -16.44
N PRO A 814 23.51 -1.47 -15.18
CA PRO A 814 22.19 -1.98 -14.83
C PRO A 814 21.09 -1.41 -15.73
N VAL A 815 20.15 -2.26 -16.15
CA VAL A 815 18.99 -1.89 -16.96
C VAL A 815 17.71 -2.11 -16.15
N SER A 816 16.71 -1.26 -16.40
CA SER A 816 15.34 -1.48 -15.92
C SER A 816 14.40 -1.71 -17.10
N GLY A 817 13.27 -2.38 -16.85
CA GLY A 817 12.28 -2.66 -17.89
C GLY A 817 11.00 -3.30 -17.38
N LEU A 818 9.94 -3.17 -18.18
CA LEU A 818 8.64 -3.79 -18.01
C LEU A 818 8.44 -4.86 -19.09
N VAL A 819 8.23 -6.11 -18.71
CA VAL A 819 7.88 -7.19 -19.64
C VAL A 819 6.37 -7.42 -19.54
N LEU A 820 5.69 -7.31 -20.68
CA LEU A 820 4.25 -7.53 -20.78
C LEU A 820 4.00 -8.91 -21.40
N PHE A 821 3.25 -9.78 -20.72
CA PHE A 821 2.93 -11.12 -21.18
C PHE A 821 1.53 -11.18 -21.79
N ASN A 822 1.41 -11.84 -22.95
CA ASN A 822 0.15 -11.97 -23.68
C ASN A 822 -0.75 -13.12 -23.20
N SER A 823 -0.25 -13.93 -22.26
CA SER A 823 -0.96 -15.03 -21.62
C SER A 823 -0.40 -15.26 -20.22
N GLY A 824 -1.04 -16.13 -19.44
CA GLY A 824 -0.67 -16.40 -18.04
C GLY A 824 -1.76 -15.96 -17.06
N ALA A 825 -1.36 -15.82 -15.80
CA ALA A 825 -2.17 -15.41 -14.64
C ALA A 825 -1.32 -14.63 -13.61
N HIS A 826 -1.95 -14.12 -12.56
CA HIS A 826 -1.40 -13.17 -11.58
C HIS A 826 -0.04 -13.53 -10.91
N ALA A 827 0.24 -14.82 -10.75
CA ALA A 827 1.45 -15.36 -10.10
C ALA A 827 2.08 -16.47 -10.96
N SER A 828 2.18 -16.22 -12.27
CA SER A 828 2.66 -17.22 -13.23
C SER A 828 4.11 -17.61 -13.00
N SER A 829 4.94 -16.77 -12.36
CA SER A 829 6.31 -17.19 -12.01
C SER A 829 6.36 -18.33 -10.98
N LEU A 830 5.28 -18.52 -10.22
CA LEU A 830 5.16 -19.54 -9.18
C LEU A 830 4.29 -20.74 -9.59
N SER A 831 3.44 -20.60 -10.61
CA SER A 831 2.51 -21.65 -11.03
C SER A 831 2.42 -21.81 -12.55
N PRO A 832 2.69 -23.02 -13.09
CA PRO A 832 2.55 -23.33 -14.52
C PRO A 832 1.11 -23.63 -14.94
N ALA A 833 0.13 -23.50 -14.04
CA ALA A 833 -1.24 -23.95 -14.28
C ALA A 833 -1.96 -23.20 -15.42
N SER A 834 -1.68 -21.90 -15.58
CA SER A 834 -2.24 -21.08 -16.65
C SER A 834 -1.50 -21.30 -17.97
N ASN A 835 -0.17 -21.16 -17.95
CA ASN A 835 0.70 -21.38 -19.11
C ASN A 835 2.14 -21.70 -18.66
N ALA A 836 2.59 -22.94 -18.89
CA ALA A 836 3.92 -23.38 -18.49
C ALA A 836 5.08 -22.68 -19.24
N ASP A 837 4.84 -22.23 -20.48
CA ASP A 837 5.85 -21.49 -21.26
C ASP A 837 6.06 -20.09 -20.66
N VAL A 838 4.98 -19.42 -20.24
CA VAL A 838 5.04 -18.13 -19.52
C VAL A 838 5.77 -18.29 -18.18
N THR A 839 5.43 -19.31 -17.38
CA THR A 839 6.12 -19.59 -16.13
C THR A 839 7.61 -19.81 -16.35
N THR A 840 7.96 -20.62 -17.35
CA THR A 840 9.36 -20.89 -17.68
C THR A 840 10.09 -19.62 -18.11
N GLU A 841 9.44 -18.75 -18.87
CA GLU A 841 10.01 -17.49 -19.31
C GLU A 841 10.25 -16.52 -18.15
N MET A 842 9.22 -16.26 -17.33
CA MET A 842 9.33 -15.40 -16.14
C MET A 842 10.44 -15.88 -15.19
N GLN A 843 10.51 -17.19 -14.91
CA GLN A 843 11.55 -17.74 -14.04
C GLN A 843 12.96 -17.56 -14.60
N LYS A 844 13.14 -17.72 -15.92
CA LYS A 844 14.42 -17.48 -16.59
C LYS A 844 14.80 -16.00 -16.58
N GLU A 845 13.85 -15.11 -16.84
CA GLU A 845 14.06 -13.66 -16.79
C GLU A 845 14.54 -13.23 -15.41
N VAL A 846 13.84 -13.63 -14.34
CA VAL A 846 14.20 -13.35 -12.95
C VAL A 846 15.61 -13.87 -12.63
N ALA A 847 15.88 -15.14 -12.94
CA ALA A 847 17.16 -15.75 -12.62
C ALA A 847 18.33 -15.12 -13.39
N ALA A 848 18.13 -14.81 -14.68
CA ALA A 848 19.14 -14.15 -15.50
C ALA A 848 19.40 -12.71 -15.04
N TYR A 849 18.34 -11.95 -14.76
CA TYR A 849 18.42 -10.57 -14.28
C TYR A 849 19.29 -10.48 -13.04
N ILE A 850 18.96 -11.29 -12.02
CA ILE A 850 19.64 -11.30 -10.74
C ILE A 850 21.07 -11.82 -10.82
N ALA A 851 21.29 -12.93 -11.53
CA ALA A 851 22.64 -13.47 -11.69
C ALA A 851 23.58 -12.50 -12.40
N SER A 852 23.03 -11.67 -13.30
CA SER A 852 23.76 -10.67 -14.09
C SER A 852 23.99 -9.32 -13.40
N ASP A 853 23.56 -9.14 -12.15
CA ASP A 853 23.58 -7.84 -11.46
C ASP A 853 22.84 -6.76 -12.27
N ALA A 854 21.60 -7.07 -12.68
CA ALA A 854 20.68 -6.25 -13.46
C ALA A 854 21.18 -5.83 -14.85
N THR A 855 22.25 -6.44 -15.37
CA THR A 855 22.80 -6.04 -16.68
C THR A 855 22.04 -6.63 -17.86
N VAL A 856 21.17 -7.63 -17.64
CA VAL A 856 20.41 -8.33 -18.69
C VAL A 856 18.97 -8.65 -18.26
N ILE A 857 17.98 -8.19 -19.02
CA ILE A 857 16.62 -8.76 -19.05
C ILE A 857 16.55 -9.68 -20.26
N ASN A 858 16.55 -11.00 -20.03
CA ASN A 858 16.70 -12.01 -21.06
C ASN A 858 15.35 -12.59 -21.50
N ILE A 859 14.85 -12.14 -22.66
CA ILE A 859 13.67 -12.71 -23.31
C ILE A 859 14.10 -13.92 -24.14
N SER A 860 13.82 -15.13 -23.65
CA SER A 860 14.13 -16.40 -24.31
C SER A 860 12.99 -16.93 -25.19
N ASP A 861 11.76 -16.51 -24.95
CA ASP A 861 10.58 -16.81 -25.75
C ASP A 861 9.72 -15.57 -26.02
N GLU A 862 10.01 -14.89 -27.13
CA GLU A 862 9.25 -13.71 -27.57
C GLU A 862 7.78 -14.02 -27.92
N SER A 863 7.38 -15.30 -28.06
CA SER A 863 6.01 -15.66 -28.45
C SER A 863 4.98 -15.48 -27.32
N VAL A 864 5.43 -15.48 -26.07
CA VAL A 864 4.59 -15.24 -24.88
C VAL A 864 4.60 -13.77 -24.43
N VAL A 865 5.40 -12.92 -25.08
CA VAL A 865 5.53 -11.50 -24.79
C VAL A 865 4.61 -10.68 -25.72
N ALA A 866 3.90 -9.71 -25.16
CA ALA A 866 3.09 -8.75 -25.90
C ALA A 866 3.99 -7.72 -26.60
N ASN A 867 3.73 -7.45 -27.88
CA ASN A 867 4.54 -6.59 -28.75
C ASN A 867 3.88 -5.25 -29.09
#